data_AF-A0A1S3EXG0-F1
#
_entry.id   AF-A0A1S3EXG0-F1
#
_cell.length_a   1.000
_cell.length_b   1.000
_cell.length_c   1.000
_cell.angle_alpha   90.00
_cell.angle_beta   90.00
_cell.angle_gamma   90.00
#
_symmetry.space_group_name_H-M   'P 1'
#
loop_
_entity.id
_entity.type
_entity.pdbx_description
1 polymer ?
#
loop_
_entity_poly.entity_id
_entity_poly.type
_entity_poly.pdbx_seq_one_letter_code
_entity_poly.pdbx_strand_id
1 'polypeptide(L)'
;MVKHQPQVKMLRRGPGPENKALYLTTQKARKITSKNQKTKKSFPWKNEYFTQLLLLQKPYPKDQEPLFRKSWHQDEVKERGHLIEIRDLFGPSLDTQGQSPTVILYGSAGIGKSTLARQVRAAWEEGRLYRDLFQHIFFISCKELDQRGISSLAELLENDPAVPEVSIHQIMSRPEQLLFILDGVDELQWTVERKMSSLGLHWSKRQPIYLLLSNLLSRIILPEASLLITARTTALSKLVPILKQPCQVEVLGFSEFSRKEYFYKYFPDESQALKAFSLVESNPELLTLCLVPWVSWLVCTCLKQQMERGEELPLTPQTTTALCLHYLDQNLPAQLLGTHLRGICSLAAEGIRWRKTIFTIDDLRIYDLGQDVISNFIGIGILQDHQSMSYSFTHLCFQEFLATVFFALWDEYPIFQIAEKDLQVEYRRHLLFEEPTIQFLFGLLSEQVTKEMKCITHQLPQMEKQELLYWAQMKSRYQQPFSLKVLHCFYETQDEEFLTQVMQSFSRARMCPRTDMELLVATFCIKFCSHVKRLQLIGPQRQVRRFPGVVLSMWAPLTDTSWKVLFSTLKVSGSLKELDLSGNPLSCSAVQSLCETLRHPQCHLETLRLASCGLTSSCCQDLASVLSNSCRLRELDLRKNDLGDLGVKLLCQRFKHPACQLTFLRLDQTSLSDTEKEELKALEEKRLELLMSTLWKTSELTPTERSDGGEIDNSPTSLKEKKLNSEEDAQLVSELVSYLTAASQTILTGDCLGTEDVFLGPIGPVNTELIDSERHLCCVHFPMAGFYHCPNMGLGFMVSRAVTITIEFCSWDTCLDKTWLQHTWMIAGPLFGIRAEQGTVAAVYLPHFVDLQGEHVDLSQFNVAHFKEEGMLLEKPARVEPRCAVLENPSFSPIGVLLRMIPGARHFIPIICTTLLYYYLSPDEVTLHLYLVPCDCSIQKAIDEEEEKFQFVRIHKPPPLDALYLGSRYVVSGSGKMDIIPQELELCYRSPGVSQLFSEISVSELDSAIRLKMEEKKNRTLIWETLLKPGDLRSPSTLVPPAPKGSLALPHFVDRHRKQLVDRVTSVDSVLDLLHGQILSEEQYEQVRAEDTSPAQMRKLFSFSRSWNWTCKDQLYQALNETHPHLIRELLEKS
;
A
#
# COMPACT_ATOMS: atom_id res chain seq x y z
N MET A 1 -23.83 44.63 66.41
CA MET A 1 -23.01 45.87 66.35
C MET A 1 -22.77 46.16 64.86
N VAL A 2 -23.16 47.31 64.29
CA VAL A 2 -22.53 48.65 64.42
C VAL A 2 -21.10 48.60 63.85
N LYS A 3 -20.68 49.27 62.76
CA LYS A 3 -21.16 50.37 61.85
C LYS A 3 -20.41 50.21 60.49
N HIS A 4 -20.60 50.91 59.35
CA HIS A 4 -21.46 51.97 58.76
C HIS A 4 -21.57 51.61 57.23
N GLN A 5 -22.70 51.70 56.51
CA GLN A 5 -23.43 52.87 55.95
C GLN A 5 -22.86 53.50 54.65
N PRO A 6 -23.63 53.63 53.54
CA PRO A 6 -23.20 54.21 52.26
C PRO A 6 -23.75 55.63 51.95
N GLN A 7 -23.03 56.41 51.13
CA GLN A 7 -23.46 57.57 50.30
C GLN A 7 -22.25 57.95 49.39
N VAL A 8 -22.28 58.37 48.10
CA VAL A 8 -23.26 58.88 47.10
C VAL A 8 -23.04 60.35 46.72
N LYS A 9 -22.71 60.57 45.43
CA LYS A 9 -22.84 61.76 44.55
C LYS A 9 -21.80 62.91 44.55
N MET A 10 -21.46 63.28 43.30
CA MET A 10 -21.03 64.61 42.78
C MET A 10 -19.59 65.09 43.11
N LEU A 11 -18.92 65.91 42.28
CA LEU A 11 -19.36 66.66 41.07
C LEU A 11 -18.24 66.72 39.99
N ARG A 12 -18.55 67.28 38.81
CA ARG A 12 -17.69 67.29 37.60
C ARG A 12 -16.50 68.26 37.69
N ARG A 13 -15.33 67.83 37.19
CA ARG A 13 -14.41 68.59 36.31
C ARG A 13 -13.65 67.58 35.43
N GLY A 14 -13.44 67.90 34.15
CA GLY A 14 -12.97 66.95 33.13
C GLY A 14 -11.50 67.13 32.72
N PRO A 15 -10.87 66.12 32.09
CA PRO A 15 -9.50 66.20 31.56
C PRO A 15 -9.43 66.87 30.17
N GLY A 16 -8.20 67.22 29.77
CA GLY A 16 -7.87 67.93 28.53
C GLY A 16 -7.74 67.05 27.26
N PRO A 17 -7.21 67.62 26.17
CA PRO A 17 -7.43 67.11 24.80
C PRO A 17 -6.31 66.20 24.27
N GLU A 18 -6.14 64.98 24.81
CA GLU A 18 -5.21 63.98 24.23
C GLU A 18 -5.90 62.73 23.66
N ASN A 19 -7.03 62.30 24.22
CA ASN A 19 -7.78 61.13 23.74
C ASN A 19 -8.72 61.42 22.56
N LYS A 20 -8.18 61.99 21.47
CA LYS A 20 -8.90 62.19 20.18
C LYS A 20 -8.22 61.63 18.93
N ALA A 21 -6.98 61.14 19.03
CA ALA A 21 -6.25 60.60 17.88
C ALA A 21 -6.73 59.20 17.45
N LEU A 22 -7.06 58.31 18.39
CA LEU A 22 -7.27 56.88 18.12
C LEU A 22 -8.66 56.48 17.53
N TYR A 23 -9.60 57.41 17.40
CA TYR A 23 -11.00 57.09 17.06
C TYR A 23 -11.46 57.58 15.67
N LEU A 24 -10.53 58.01 14.80
CA LEU A 24 -10.86 58.55 13.46
C LEU A 24 -10.24 57.76 12.29
N THR A 25 -9.26 56.88 12.54
CA THR A 25 -8.60 56.09 11.49
C THR A 25 -9.54 55.02 10.92
N THR A 26 -10.29 54.34 11.79
CA THR A 26 -11.12 53.16 11.45
C THR A 26 -12.39 53.47 10.65
N GLN A 27 -12.81 54.74 10.54
CA GLN A 27 -13.99 55.13 9.74
C GLN A 27 -13.65 55.67 8.34
N LYS A 28 -12.40 56.06 8.04
CA LYS A 28 -12.02 56.49 6.68
C LYS A 28 -11.85 55.31 5.71
N ALA A 29 -11.37 54.16 6.18
CA ALA A 29 -11.22 52.95 5.36
C ALA A 29 -12.56 52.45 4.79
N ARG A 30 -13.67 52.56 5.53
CA ARG A 30 -15.00 52.07 5.14
C ARG A 30 -15.80 53.00 4.20
N LYS A 31 -15.17 53.97 3.52
CA LYS A 31 -15.89 54.97 2.70
C LYS A 31 -15.34 55.26 1.30
N ILE A 32 -14.36 54.50 0.83
CA ILE A 32 -13.76 54.67 -0.51
C ILE A 32 -14.24 53.61 -1.52
N THR A 33 -14.62 52.41 -1.07
CA THR A 33 -15.07 51.28 -1.91
C THR A 33 -16.54 51.32 -2.38
N SER A 34 -17.20 52.49 -2.37
CA SER A 34 -18.63 52.62 -2.72
C SER A 34 -18.93 53.39 -4.01
N LYS A 35 -17.91 53.65 -4.87
CA LYS A 35 -18.11 54.22 -6.21
C LYS A 35 -17.21 53.56 -7.27
N ASN A 36 -17.75 52.52 -7.92
CA ASN A 36 -17.63 52.28 -9.38
C ASN A 36 -18.37 50.99 -9.81
N GLN A 37 -19.69 50.93 -9.56
CA GLN A 37 -20.54 49.98 -10.29
C GLN A 37 -21.21 50.68 -11.49
N LYS A 38 -20.80 50.30 -12.71
CA LYS A 38 -21.71 50.22 -13.87
C LYS A 38 -21.09 49.39 -15.01
N THR A 39 -21.92 48.50 -15.56
CA THR A 39 -21.76 47.82 -16.86
C THR A 39 -20.45 47.06 -17.14
N LYS A 40 -20.42 45.76 -16.83
CA LYS A 40 -20.26 44.67 -17.82
C LYS A 40 -20.71 43.32 -17.23
N LYS A 41 -20.69 42.25 -18.03
CA LYS A 41 -21.44 41.00 -17.81
C LYS A 41 -20.81 40.07 -16.76
N SER A 42 -21.61 39.13 -16.28
CA SER A 42 -21.39 38.21 -15.15
C SER A 42 -20.31 37.14 -15.37
N PHE A 43 -19.39 37.00 -14.41
CA PHE A 43 -18.90 35.73 -13.85
C PHE A 43 -18.58 35.95 -12.33
N PRO A 44 -18.51 34.90 -11.48
CA PRO A 44 -18.70 35.03 -10.03
C PRO A 44 -17.40 35.01 -9.18
N TRP A 45 -17.61 35.01 -7.85
CA TRP A 45 -16.65 34.86 -6.74
C TRP A 45 -15.69 36.04 -6.47
N LYS A 46 -15.97 36.78 -5.38
CA LYS A 46 -14.98 37.62 -4.67
C LYS A 46 -15.08 37.45 -3.16
N ASN A 47 -14.31 36.51 -2.63
CA ASN A 47 -13.49 36.81 -1.45
C ASN A 47 -12.14 37.27 -1.97
N GLU A 48 -11.67 38.45 -1.55
CA GLU A 48 -10.57 39.14 -2.22
C GLU A 48 -9.22 38.40 -2.11
N TYR A 49 -9.11 37.45 -1.17
CA TYR A 49 -7.89 36.68 -0.88
C TYR A 49 -7.99 35.17 -1.15
N PHE A 50 -9.17 34.61 -1.45
CA PHE A 50 -9.29 33.18 -1.76
C PHE A 50 -9.22 32.95 -3.27
N THR A 51 -8.48 31.92 -3.69
CA THR A 51 -8.29 31.52 -5.09
C THR A 51 -8.75 30.08 -5.29
N GLN A 52 -9.52 29.83 -6.36
CA GLN A 52 -10.21 28.56 -6.57
C GLN A 52 -9.24 27.41 -6.85
N LEU A 53 -9.35 26.35 -6.04
CA LEU A 53 -8.63 25.08 -6.24
C LEU A 53 -9.40 24.18 -7.22
N LEU A 54 -8.68 23.32 -7.93
CA LEU A 54 -9.25 22.22 -8.70
C LEU A 54 -9.64 21.09 -7.74
N LEU A 55 -10.87 20.60 -7.87
CA LEU A 55 -11.44 19.51 -7.07
C LEU A 55 -11.96 18.41 -7.99
N LEU A 56 -11.59 17.16 -7.74
CA LEU A 56 -12.10 16.01 -8.49
C LEU A 56 -12.88 15.06 -7.58
N GLN A 57 -14.17 14.90 -7.85
CA GLN A 57 -15.00 13.88 -7.22
C GLN A 57 -14.74 12.51 -7.85
N LYS A 58 -14.58 11.48 -7.03
CA LYS A 58 -14.47 10.08 -7.48
C LYS A 58 -15.75 9.31 -7.17
N PRO A 59 -16.19 8.41 -8.07
CA PRO A 59 -17.26 7.48 -7.74
C PRO A 59 -16.82 6.53 -6.63
N TYR A 60 -17.67 6.33 -5.63
CA TYR A 60 -17.52 5.24 -4.67
C TYR A 60 -18.01 3.94 -5.33
N PRO A 61 -17.25 2.83 -5.30
CA PRO A 61 -17.72 1.56 -5.85
C PRO A 61 -18.86 1.03 -4.98
N LYS A 62 -20.10 1.12 -5.50
CA LYS A 62 -21.24 0.45 -4.89
C LYS A 62 -21.10 -1.06 -5.04
N ASP A 63 -21.38 -1.76 -3.96
CA ASP A 63 -21.89 -3.13 -3.88
C ASP A 63 -21.23 -4.14 -4.85
N GLN A 64 -20.10 -4.72 -4.41
CA GLN A 64 -19.70 -6.04 -4.90
C GLN A 64 -20.62 -7.12 -4.33
N GLU A 65 -21.86 -7.19 -4.81
CA GLU A 65 -22.58 -8.46 -4.79
C GLU A 65 -21.74 -9.51 -5.54
N PRO A 66 -21.58 -10.73 -5.02
CA PRO A 66 -20.94 -11.83 -5.74
C PRO A 66 -21.90 -12.40 -6.80
N LEU A 67 -22.26 -11.58 -7.79
CA LEU A 67 -23.21 -11.90 -8.86
C LEU A 67 -22.65 -12.98 -9.81
N PHE A 68 -22.84 -14.24 -9.40
CA PHE A 68 -22.72 -15.38 -10.28
C PHE A 68 -23.74 -15.27 -11.43
N ARG A 69 -23.24 -14.80 -12.58
CA ARG A 69 -23.71 -15.20 -13.92
C ARG A 69 -25.15 -14.78 -14.30
N LYS A 70 -25.35 -13.48 -14.55
CA LYS A 70 -26.38 -12.98 -15.50
C LYS A 70 -25.74 -12.08 -16.57
N SER A 71 -26.49 -11.78 -17.63
CA SER A 71 -25.98 -11.38 -18.95
C SER A 71 -25.18 -10.07 -19.00
N TRP A 72 -23.96 -10.13 -19.54
CA TRP A 72 -23.09 -8.97 -19.83
C TRP A 72 -23.49 -8.26 -21.14
N HIS A 73 -24.53 -7.43 -21.10
CA HIS A 73 -24.87 -6.50 -22.17
C HIS A 73 -25.14 -5.10 -21.59
N GLN A 74 -24.55 -4.06 -22.21
CA GLN A 74 -24.61 -2.64 -21.81
C GLN A 74 -23.96 -2.26 -20.47
N ASP A 75 -22.64 -2.46 -20.36
CA ASP A 75 -21.83 -1.64 -19.46
C ASP A 75 -21.64 -0.24 -20.08
N GLU A 76 -22.31 0.78 -19.52
CA GLU A 76 -21.96 2.18 -19.79
C GLU A 76 -20.63 2.55 -19.14
N VAL A 77 -19.84 3.41 -19.79
CA VAL A 77 -18.53 3.86 -19.27
C VAL A 77 -18.72 4.86 -18.12
N LYS A 78 -18.99 4.33 -16.91
CA LYS A 78 -19.25 5.10 -15.69
C LYS A 78 -18.05 5.29 -14.74
N GLU A 79 -16.86 4.81 -15.13
CA GLU A 79 -15.60 5.04 -14.40
C GLU A 79 -14.86 6.33 -14.85
N ARG A 80 -15.50 7.50 -14.67
CA ARG A 80 -14.79 8.79 -14.72
C ARG A 80 -15.10 9.61 -13.48
N GLY A 81 -14.06 9.91 -12.70
CA GLY A 81 -14.13 11.04 -11.77
C GLY A 81 -14.29 12.34 -12.55
N HIS A 82 -15.03 13.30 -11.99
CA HIS A 82 -15.32 14.57 -12.66
C HIS A 82 -14.89 15.76 -11.81
N LEU A 83 -14.53 16.85 -12.49
CA LEU A 83 -14.20 18.10 -11.81
C LEU A 83 -15.49 18.74 -11.27
N ILE A 84 -15.44 19.19 -10.02
CA ILE A 84 -16.55 19.82 -9.30
C ILE A 84 -16.14 21.19 -8.76
N GLU A 85 -17.09 22.07 -8.50
CA GLU A 85 -16.83 23.30 -7.75
C GLU A 85 -17.07 23.12 -6.24
N ILE A 86 -16.63 24.12 -5.46
CA ILE A 86 -16.81 24.18 -4.00
C ILE A 86 -18.29 24.12 -3.59
N ARG A 87 -19.22 24.48 -4.49
CA ARG A 87 -20.68 24.45 -4.30
C ARG A 87 -21.31 23.05 -4.47
N ASP A 88 -20.59 22.12 -5.09
CA ASP A 88 -21.14 20.82 -5.50
C ASP A 88 -20.76 19.68 -4.55
N LEU A 89 -19.94 19.96 -3.52
CA LEU A 89 -19.46 18.98 -2.53
C LEU A 89 -20.60 18.20 -1.85
N PHE A 90 -21.76 18.85 -1.67
CA PHE A 90 -22.98 18.28 -1.10
C PHE A 90 -24.13 18.23 -2.12
N GLY A 91 -23.82 18.19 -3.41
CA GLY A 91 -24.81 18.25 -4.50
C GLY A 91 -25.59 16.94 -4.73
N PRO A 92 -26.75 17.01 -5.42
CA PRO A 92 -27.62 15.86 -5.69
C PRO A 92 -27.08 14.89 -6.76
N SER A 93 -25.81 14.99 -7.15
CA SER A 93 -25.08 13.93 -7.86
C SER A 93 -24.69 12.77 -6.93
N LEU A 94 -24.83 12.97 -5.61
CA LEU A 94 -24.73 11.91 -4.61
C LEU A 94 -25.93 10.96 -4.74
N ASP A 95 -25.65 9.76 -5.23
CA ASP A 95 -26.58 8.64 -5.39
C ASP A 95 -26.89 7.96 -4.03
N THR A 96 -27.06 8.77 -2.99
CA THR A 96 -27.28 8.41 -1.58
C THR A 96 -28.73 8.02 -1.33
N GLN A 97 -28.93 6.82 -0.80
CA GLN A 97 -30.25 6.28 -0.42
C GLN A 97 -30.76 6.91 0.89
N GLY A 98 -30.97 8.23 0.90
CA GLY A 98 -31.48 8.98 2.05
C GLY A 98 -30.51 9.18 3.22
N GLN A 99 -29.21 8.84 3.05
CA GLN A 99 -28.18 9.05 4.08
C GLN A 99 -27.51 10.42 3.95
N SER A 100 -27.26 11.08 5.08
CA SER A 100 -26.56 12.37 5.13
C SER A 100 -25.10 12.25 4.65
N PRO A 101 -24.57 13.22 3.89
CA PRO A 101 -23.28 13.10 3.23
C PRO A 101 -22.08 13.11 4.17
N THR A 102 -21.13 12.20 3.91
CA THR A 102 -19.73 12.31 4.34
C THR A 102 -18.88 12.69 3.12
N VAL A 103 -18.11 13.76 3.20
CA VAL A 103 -17.16 14.19 2.16
C VAL A 103 -15.75 14.17 2.72
N ILE A 104 -14.81 13.54 2.01
CA ILE A 104 -13.38 13.59 2.33
C ILE A 104 -12.65 14.45 1.29
N LEU A 105 -12.08 15.56 1.74
CA LEU A 105 -11.12 16.39 1.01
C LEU A 105 -9.71 15.88 1.28
N TYR A 106 -9.04 15.30 0.31
CA TYR A 106 -7.67 14.79 0.47
C TYR A 106 -6.71 15.22 -0.63
N GLY A 107 -5.43 14.97 -0.40
CA GLY A 107 -4.33 15.34 -1.29
C GLY A 107 -3.02 15.46 -0.51
N SER A 108 -1.97 15.91 -1.18
CA SER A 108 -0.64 16.16 -0.61
C SER A 108 -0.66 17.23 0.50
N ALA A 109 0.44 17.36 1.23
CA ALA A 109 0.64 18.48 2.15
C ALA A 109 0.79 19.80 1.34
N GLY A 110 0.43 20.95 1.91
CA GLY A 110 0.47 22.25 1.22
C GLY A 110 -0.57 22.49 0.12
N ILE A 111 -1.34 21.47 -0.30
CA ILE A 111 -2.27 21.54 -1.44
C ILE A 111 -3.54 22.39 -1.21
N GLY A 112 -3.73 22.92 0.01
CA GLY A 112 -4.80 23.87 0.35
C GLY A 112 -6.07 23.30 1.01
N LYS A 113 -6.08 22.01 1.40
CA LYS A 113 -7.25 21.34 2.02
C LYS A 113 -7.90 22.13 3.17
N SER A 114 -7.09 22.54 4.15
CA SER A 114 -7.53 23.30 5.32
C SER A 114 -8.02 24.70 4.97
N THR A 115 -7.39 25.35 3.99
CA THR A 115 -7.81 26.66 3.46
C THR A 115 -9.17 26.54 2.76
N LEU A 116 -9.41 25.47 2.02
CA LEU A 116 -10.69 25.15 1.40
C LEU A 116 -11.78 24.90 2.44
N ALA A 117 -11.48 24.10 3.48
CA ALA A 117 -12.38 23.83 4.60
C ALA A 117 -12.77 25.11 5.37
N ARG A 118 -11.80 26.00 5.65
CA ARG A 118 -12.06 27.33 6.23
C ARG A 118 -12.88 28.22 5.30
N GLN A 119 -12.64 28.18 3.99
CA GLN A 119 -13.44 28.94 3.01
C GLN A 119 -14.89 28.42 2.88
N VAL A 120 -15.15 27.12 3.08
CA VAL A 120 -16.53 26.59 3.18
C VAL A 120 -17.26 27.21 4.37
N ARG A 121 -16.65 27.22 5.56
CA ARG A 121 -17.21 27.90 6.75
C ARG A 121 -17.43 29.39 6.49
N ALA A 122 -16.41 30.11 6.03
CA ALA A 122 -16.51 31.56 5.81
C ALA A 122 -17.58 31.92 4.78
N ALA A 123 -17.65 31.21 3.64
CA ALA A 123 -18.68 31.46 2.62
C ALA A 123 -20.10 31.15 3.13
N TRP A 124 -20.26 30.17 4.01
CA TRP A 124 -21.53 29.93 4.68
C TRP A 124 -21.87 31.04 5.68
N GLU A 125 -20.91 31.47 6.53
CA GLU A 125 -21.09 32.59 7.46
C GLU A 125 -21.57 33.85 6.72
N GLU A 126 -20.94 34.18 5.59
CA GLU A 126 -21.32 35.27 4.67
C GLU A 126 -22.66 35.10 3.94
N GLY A 127 -23.32 33.94 4.05
CA GLY A 127 -24.60 33.64 3.43
C GLY A 127 -24.54 33.21 1.96
N ARG A 128 -23.37 32.79 1.47
CA ARG A 128 -23.06 32.55 0.04
C ARG A 128 -23.04 31.08 -0.38
N LEU A 129 -22.88 30.15 0.56
CA LEU A 129 -22.91 28.70 0.32
C LEU A 129 -23.75 28.00 1.41
N TYR A 130 -24.46 26.93 1.02
CA TYR A 130 -25.07 25.91 1.89
C TYR A 130 -26.02 26.41 3.00
N ARG A 131 -26.55 27.64 2.91
CA ARG A 131 -27.57 28.17 3.86
C ARG A 131 -28.94 27.51 3.72
N ASP A 132 -29.15 26.88 2.58
CA ASP A 132 -30.27 26.02 2.20
C ASP A 132 -30.15 24.59 2.74
N LEU A 133 -28.93 24.11 3.03
CA LEU A 133 -28.67 22.77 3.55
C LEU A 133 -28.41 22.75 5.07
N PHE A 134 -27.61 23.68 5.59
CA PHE A 134 -27.11 23.63 6.98
C PHE A 134 -27.48 24.89 7.78
N GLN A 135 -28.16 24.69 8.91
CA GLN A 135 -28.47 25.75 9.89
C GLN A 135 -27.26 26.10 10.77
N HIS A 136 -26.33 25.16 10.97
CA HIS A 136 -25.06 25.41 11.66
C HIS A 136 -23.91 24.61 11.00
N ILE A 137 -22.75 25.26 10.86
CA ILE A 137 -21.49 24.61 10.49
C ILE A 137 -20.50 24.80 11.64
N PHE A 138 -19.93 23.70 12.13
CA PHE A 138 -18.91 23.69 13.16
C PHE A 138 -17.55 23.34 12.56
N PHE A 139 -16.49 24.07 12.95
CA PHE A 139 -15.13 23.79 12.49
C PHE A 139 -14.28 23.29 13.66
N ILE A 140 -13.75 22.09 13.51
CA ILE A 140 -12.98 21.38 14.52
C ILE A 140 -11.59 21.11 13.95
N SER A 141 -10.60 21.83 14.48
CA SER A 141 -9.19 21.65 14.18
C SER A 141 -8.67 20.46 14.99
N CYS A 142 -8.45 19.31 14.36
CA CYS A 142 -7.97 18.10 15.06
C CYS A 142 -6.61 18.34 15.73
N LYS A 143 -5.79 19.20 15.13
CA LYS A 143 -4.55 19.79 15.66
C LYS A 143 -4.68 20.37 17.08
N GLU A 144 -5.79 21.06 17.36
CA GLU A 144 -6.03 21.77 18.63
C GLU A 144 -6.70 20.91 19.70
N LEU A 145 -7.18 19.72 19.32
CA LEU A 145 -7.90 18.82 20.21
C LEU A 145 -7.00 17.97 21.10
N ASP A 146 -5.83 17.56 20.61
CA ASP A 146 -4.95 16.58 21.28
C ASP A 146 -4.55 17.05 22.71
N GLN A 147 -4.39 18.36 22.91
CA GLN A 147 -4.06 18.98 24.20
C GLN A 147 -5.18 18.88 25.26
N ARG A 148 -6.45 18.65 24.88
CA ARG A 148 -7.60 18.72 25.82
C ARG A 148 -7.87 17.40 26.55
N GLY A 149 -7.31 16.27 26.10
CA GLY A 149 -7.40 14.95 26.73
C GLY A 149 -8.81 14.32 26.78
N ILE A 150 -9.71 14.86 27.61
CA ILE A 150 -11.07 14.36 27.86
C ILE A 150 -12.06 15.53 27.80
N SER A 151 -13.03 15.48 26.89
CA SER A 151 -14.09 16.49 26.74
C SER A 151 -15.35 15.90 26.11
N SER A 152 -16.46 16.65 26.08
CA SER A 152 -17.69 16.28 25.37
C SER A 152 -17.81 17.03 24.04
N LEU A 153 -18.64 16.54 23.11
CA LEU A 153 -18.93 17.30 21.89
C LEU A 153 -19.69 18.60 22.20
N ALA A 154 -20.47 18.65 23.28
CA ALA A 154 -21.04 19.93 23.75
C ALA A 154 -19.94 20.95 24.05
N GLU A 155 -18.97 20.60 24.89
CA GLU A 155 -17.89 21.48 25.34
C GLU A 155 -16.98 21.95 24.20
N LEU A 156 -16.71 21.09 23.21
CA LEU A 156 -15.94 21.51 22.03
C LEU A 156 -16.65 22.61 21.22
N LEU A 157 -17.98 22.70 21.32
CA LEU A 157 -18.81 23.63 20.55
C LEU A 157 -19.24 24.85 21.37
N GLU A 158 -19.37 24.75 22.70
CA GLU A 158 -19.55 25.92 23.60
C GLU A 158 -18.40 26.93 23.51
N ASN A 159 -17.24 26.51 22.99
CA ASN A 159 -16.09 27.36 22.71
C ASN A 159 -16.12 28.03 21.32
N ASP A 160 -17.07 27.70 20.43
CA ASP A 160 -17.14 28.29 19.08
C ASP A 160 -17.92 29.63 19.12
N PRO A 161 -17.31 30.77 18.74
CA PRO A 161 -17.96 32.09 18.80
C PRO A 161 -19.14 32.26 17.84
N ALA A 162 -19.44 31.28 16.98
CA ALA A 162 -20.64 31.25 16.14
C ALA A 162 -21.88 30.61 16.82
N VAL A 163 -21.75 30.07 18.05
CA VAL A 163 -22.92 29.59 18.82
C VAL A 163 -23.71 30.78 19.38
N PRO A 164 -25.01 30.93 19.06
CA PRO A 164 -25.85 31.99 19.64
C PRO A 164 -26.11 31.76 21.15
N GLU A 165 -26.81 32.68 21.82
CA GLU A 165 -27.35 32.47 23.19
C GLU A 165 -28.38 31.30 23.30
N VAL A 166 -28.64 30.61 22.19
CA VAL A 166 -29.46 29.39 22.08
C VAL A 166 -28.68 28.21 22.66
N SER A 167 -29.30 27.43 23.55
CA SER A 167 -28.63 26.27 24.14
C SER A 167 -28.30 25.20 23.10
N ILE A 168 -27.12 24.58 23.21
CA ILE A 168 -26.66 23.54 22.27
C ILE A 168 -27.64 22.36 22.20
N HIS A 169 -28.39 22.08 23.26
CA HIS A 169 -29.50 21.11 23.23
C HIS A 169 -30.56 21.39 22.15
N GLN A 170 -30.81 22.65 21.78
CA GLN A 170 -31.72 22.99 20.68
C GLN A 170 -31.03 22.84 19.32
N ILE A 171 -29.75 23.20 19.19
CA ILE A 171 -28.98 23.01 17.95
C ILE A 171 -28.86 21.51 17.63
N MET A 172 -28.55 20.69 18.64
CA MET A 172 -28.46 19.23 18.53
C MET A 172 -29.81 18.51 18.35
N SER A 173 -30.93 19.24 18.35
CA SER A 173 -32.26 18.65 18.09
C SER A 173 -32.58 18.47 16.61
N ARG A 174 -31.72 18.98 15.72
CA ARG A 174 -31.80 18.82 14.26
C ARG A 174 -30.45 18.41 13.65
N PRO A 175 -29.96 17.19 13.94
CA PRO A 175 -28.65 16.73 13.45
C PRO A 175 -28.54 16.79 11.93
N GLU A 176 -29.64 16.57 11.18
CA GLU A 176 -29.70 16.60 9.73
C GLU A 176 -29.37 17.97 9.11
N GLN A 177 -29.43 19.05 9.92
CA GLN A 177 -29.13 20.43 9.52
C GLN A 177 -27.75 20.90 10.01
N LEU A 178 -26.90 19.98 10.51
CA LEU A 178 -25.54 20.25 11.00
C LEU A 178 -24.49 19.72 10.04
N LEU A 179 -23.42 20.51 9.84
CA LEU A 179 -22.18 20.05 9.20
C LEU A 179 -21.01 20.20 10.17
N PHE A 180 -20.29 19.10 10.41
CA PHE A 180 -19.00 19.12 11.12
C PHE A 180 -17.86 19.10 10.12
N ILE A 181 -17.03 20.15 10.14
CA ILE A 181 -15.77 20.21 9.41
C ILE A 181 -14.65 19.74 10.35
N LEU A 182 -14.00 18.63 10.00
CA LEU A 182 -12.90 18.02 10.76
C LEU A 182 -11.59 18.24 9.98
N ASP A 183 -10.77 19.19 10.41
CA ASP A 183 -9.54 19.59 9.71
C ASP A 183 -8.28 18.94 10.33
N GLY A 184 -7.50 18.22 9.52
CA GLY A 184 -6.25 17.58 9.93
C GLY A 184 -6.42 16.24 10.66
N VAL A 185 -7.35 15.38 10.22
CA VAL A 185 -7.63 14.10 10.89
C VAL A 185 -6.44 13.12 10.86
N ASP A 186 -5.47 13.34 9.96
CA ASP A 186 -4.18 12.63 9.91
C ASP A 186 -3.16 13.08 10.97
N GLU A 187 -3.30 14.27 11.58
CA GLU A 187 -2.39 14.77 12.63
C GLU A 187 -2.61 14.07 14.00
N LEU A 188 -3.71 13.32 14.17
CA LEU A 188 -4.08 12.68 15.44
C LEU A 188 -3.23 11.44 15.78
N GLN A 189 -2.95 11.25 17.07
CA GLN A 189 -2.37 10.00 17.56
C GLN A 189 -3.42 8.87 17.61
N TRP A 190 -3.52 8.12 16.51
CA TRP A 190 -4.34 6.91 16.44
C TRP A 190 -3.73 5.75 17.25
N THR A 191 -3.99 5.72 18.57
CA THR A 191 -3.79 4.56 19.42
C THR A 191 -4.77 3.45 19.02
N VAL A 192 -4.37 2.61 18.06
CA VAL A 192 -5.18 1.48 17.59
C VAL A 192 -5.12 0.33 18.60
N GLU A 193 -5.87 0.50 19.68
CA GLU A 193 -6.49 -0.54 20.51
C GLU A 193 -8.00 -0.50 20.20
N ARG A 194 -8.50 -1.36 19.31
CA ARG A 194 -9.94 -1.37 18.94
C ARG A 194 -10.81 -2.07 19.99
N LYS A 195 -10.94 -1.46 21.16
CA LYS A 195 -11.99 -1.78 22.14
C LYS A 195 -13.06 -0.68 22.15
N MET A 196 -14.04 -0.81 21.26
CA MET A 196 -15.25 0.01 21.31
C MET A 196 -16.23 -0.60 22.33
N SER A 197 -16.46 0.10 23.44
CA SER A 197 -17.50 -0.23 24.42
C SER A 197 -18.56 0.88 24.40
N SER A 198 -19.72 0.54 23.84
CA SER A 198 -20.78 1.49 23.46
C SER A 198 -21.70 1.96 24.59
N LEU A 199 -21.44 1.54 25.84
CA LEU A 199 -22.34 1.74 26.98
C LEU A 199 -22.56 3.21 27.34
N GLY A 200 -23.58 3.79 26.70
CA GLY A 200 -24.13 5.11 26.98
C GLY A 200 -23.38 6.26 26.32
N LEU A 201 -22.93 6.13 25.08
CA LEU A 201 -22.36 7.25 24.31
C LEU A 201 -23.43 8.32 24.01
N HIS A 202 -23.15 9.59 24.35
CA HIS A 202 -24.01 10.74 24.05
C HIS A 202 -23.13 11.98 23.87
N TRP A 203 -23.53 12.91 22.98
CA TRP A 203 -22.71 14.08 22.60
C TRP A 203 -22.36 15.00 23.79
N SER A 204 -23.19 15.04 24.84
CA SER A 204 -22.92 15.82 26.06
C SER A 204 -22.03 15.13 27.10
N LYS A 205 -21.64 13.86 26.91
CA LYS A 205 -20.78 13.14 27.86
C LYS A 205 -19.30 13.33 27.55
N ARG A 206 -18.52 13.65 28.59
CA ARG A 206 -17.06 13.70 28.55
C ARG A 206 -16.49 12.31 28.25
N GLN A 207 -15.60 12.23 27.27
CA GLN A 207 -14.88 11.02 26.89
C GLN A 207 -13.50 11.38 26.31
N PRO A 208 -12.55 10.43 26.19
CA PRO A 208 -11.28 10.67 25.51
C PRO A 208 -11.49 11.15 24.07
N ILE A 209 -10.66 12.08 23.60
CA ILE A 209 -10.95 12.79 22.35
C ILE A 209 -10.82 11.91 21.11
N TYR A 210 -9.87 10.96 21.08
CA TYR A 210 -9.80 9.96 20.02
C TYR A 210 -11.09 9.13 19.91
N LEU A 211 -11.73 8.81 21.04
CA LEU A 211 -12.98 8.07 21.11
C LEU A 211 -14.15 8.96 20.64
N LEU A 212 -14.20 10.21 21.06
CA LEU A 212 -15.21 11.18 20.63
C LEU A 212 -15.21 11.37 19.10
N LEU A 213 -14.04 11.55 18.50
CA LEU A 213 -13.89 11.71 17.05
C LEU A 213 -14.17 10.40 16.31
N SER A 214 -13.70 9.25 16.81
CA SER A 214 -13.99 7.94 16.23
C SER A 214 -15.50 7.66 16.19
N ASN A 215 -16.22 8.00 17.27
CA ASN A 215 -17.68 7.86 17.37
C ASN A 215 -18.46 8.83 16.46
N LEU A 216 -17.91 10.01 16.16
CA LEU A 216 -18.49 10.94 15.18
C LEU A 216 -18.25 10.45 13.74
N LEU A 217 -17.02 10.04 13.42
CA LEU A 217 -16.63 9.54 12.09
C LEU A 217 -17.40 8.27 11.71
N SER A 218 -17.56 7.33 12.64
CA SER A 218 -18.33 6.08 12.45
C SER A 218 -19.86 6.27 12.46
N ARG A 219 -20.35 7.51 12.67
CA ARG A 219 -21.77 7.86 12.81
C ARG A 219 -22.47 7.10 13.95
N ILE A 220 -21.78 6.93 15.09
CA ILE A 220 -22.38 6.47 16.36
C ILE A 220 -22.98 7.66 17.11
N ILE A 221 -22.30 8.82 17.09
CA ILE A 221 -22.79 10.09 17.62
C ILE A 221 -23.28 10.96 16.45
N LEU A 222 -24.50 11.49 16.55
CA LEU A 222 -25.17 12.32 15.54
C LEU A 222 -25.19 11.67 14.13
N PRO A 223 -25.82 10.50 13.96
CA PRO A 223 -25.76 9.71 12.73
C PRO A 223 -26.27 10.44 11.48
N GLU A 224 -27.18 11.39 11.65
CA GLU A 224 -27.79 12.20 10.59
C GLU A 224 -26.99 13.47 10.25
N ALA A 225 -25.93 13.80 10.99
CA ALA A 225 -25.12 14.98 10.68
C ALA A 225 -24.29 14.79 9.41
N SER A 226 -24.00 15.88 8.71
CA SER A 226 -23.07 15.88 7.57
C SER A 226 -21.63 16.04 8.06
N LEU A 227 -20.66 15.46 7.34
CA LEU A 227 -19.24 15.51 7.68
C LEU A 227 -18.40 16.02 6.50
N LEU A 228 -17.48 16.94 6.76
CA LEU A 228 -16.42 17.37 5.82
C LEU A 228 -15.05 17.13 6.46
N ILE A 229 -14.34 16.11 6.00
CA ILE A 229 -13.08 15.63 6.59
C ILE A 229 -11.92 16.09 5.71
N THR A 230 -10.88 16.71 6.28
CA THR A 230 -9.61 16.91 5.57
C THR A 230 -8.57 15.86 5.99
N ALA A 231 -7.85 15.30 5.01
CA ALA A 231 -6.85 14.27 5.25
C ALA A 231 -5.66 14.30 4.26
N ARG A 232 -4.46 13.91 4.68
CA ARG A 232 -3.37 13.51 3.77
C ARG A 232 -3.74 12.23 3.00
N THR A 233 -3.29 12.11 1.75
CA THR A 233 -3.49 10.89 0.93
C THR A 233 -2.95 9.62 1.60
N THR A 234 -1.89 9.75 2.41
CA THR A 234 -1.29 8.68 3.23
C THR A 234 -2.20 8.13 4.33
N ALA A 235 -3.21 8.88 4.78
CA ALA A 235 -4.13 8.47 5.83
C ALA A 235 -5.41 7.79 5.31
N LEU A 236 -5.72 7.91 4.01
CA LEU A 236 -6.96 7.37 3.43
C LEU A 236 -7.17 5.86 3.68
N SER A 237 -6.10 5.06 3.61
CA SER A 237 -6.17 3.62 3.86
C SER A 237 -6.63 3.25 5.28
N LYS A 238 -6.44 4.16 6.24
CA LYS A 238 -6.90 4.01 7.63
C LYS A 238 -8.29 4.63 7.85
N LEU A 239 -8.59 5.73 7.17
CA LEU A 239 -9.83 6.50 7.37
C LEU A 239 -11.03 5.96 6.58
N VAL A 240 -10.85 5.55 5.31
CA VAL A 240 -11.96 5.07 4.47
C VAL A 240 -12.69 3.86 5.09
N PRO A 241 -12.03 2.85 5.70
CA PRO A 241 -12.72 1.75 6.37
C PRO A 241 -13.52 2.10 7.63
N ILE A 242 -13.37 3.32 8.17
CA ILE A 242 -14.12 3.80 9.35
C ILE A 242 -15.40 4.55 8.92
N LEU A 243 -15.46 5.01 7.66
CA LEU A 243 -16.46 5.94 7.18
C LEU A 243 -17.53 5.21 6.35
N LYS A 244 -18.79 5.42 6.70
CA LYS A 244 -19.94 4.90 5.92
C LYS A 244 -20.04 5.67 4.59
N GLN A 245 -19.78 4.97 3.49
CA GLN A 245 -19.87 5.42 2.08
C GLN A 245 -19.39 6.88 1.80
N PRO A 246 -18.14 7.24 2.12
CA PRO A 246 -17.63 8.60 1.92
C PRO A 246 -17.51 9.00 0.43
N CYS A 247 -18.06 10.17 0.11
CA CYS A 247 -17.73 10.89 -1.12
C CYS A 247 -16.26 11.33 -1.09
N GLN A 248 -15.45 10.80 -2.00
CA GLN A 248 -14.01 11.09 -2.07
C GLN A 248 -13.73 12.23 -3.06
N VAL A 249 -13.13 13.31 -2.58
CA VAL A 249 -12.78 14.49 -3.38
C VAL A 249 -11.28 14.77 -3.28
N GLU A 250 -10.58 14.66 -4.40
CA GLU A 250 -9.15 14.97 -4.49
C GLU A 250 -8.96 16.48 -4.73
N VAL A 251 -8.15 17.12 -3.89
CA VAL A 251 -7.75 18.53 -4.02
C VAL A 251 -6.48 18.58 -4.87
N LEU A 252 -6.59 19.09 -6.09
CA LEU A 252 -5.54 19.07 -7.12
C LEU A 252 -4.73 20.37 -7.21
N GLY A 253 -4.86 21.27 -6.23
CA GLY A 253 -4.14 22.54 -6.19
C GLY A 253 -4.67 23.58 -7.18
N PHE A 254 -3.79 24.44 -7.70
CA PHE A 254 -4.15 25.51 -8.64
C PHE A 254 -4.14 25.06 -10.10
N SER A 255 -5.23 25.37 -10.83
CA SER A 255 -5.21 25.46 -12.30
C SER A 255 -4.25 26.54 -12.78
N GLU A 256 -3.86 26.54 -14.06
CA GLU A 256 -3.02 27.59 -14.65
C GLU A 256 -3.62 29.00 -14.46
N PHE A 257 -4.94 29.13 -14.65
CA PHE A 257 -5.67 30.38 -14.42
C PHE A 257 -5.66 30.76 -12.92
N SER A 258 -5.96 29.80 -12.03
CA SER A 258 -5.96 30.01 -10.58
C SER A 258 -4.58 30.45 -10.08
N ARG A 259 -3.51 29.83 -10.58
CA ARG A 259 -2.11 30.16 -10.24
C ARG A 259 -1.79 31.60 -10.61
N LYS A 260 -2.20 32.05 -11.80
CA LYS A 260 -2.06 33.45 -12.22
C LYS A 260 -2.89 34.39 -11.35
N GLU A 261 -4.13 34.03 -11.05
CA GLU A 261 -5.01 34.81 -10.17
C GLU A 261 -4.42 34.96 -8.75
N TYR A 262 -3.78 33.92 -8.21
CA TYR A 262 -3.10 33.97 -6.91
C TYR A 262 -2.00 35.03 -6.86
N PHE A 263 -1.12 35.08 -7.86
CA PHE A 263 -0.03 36.06 -7.92
C PHE A 263 -0.59 37.50 -7.95
N TYR A 264 -1.65 37.75 -8.73
CA TYR A 264 -2.31 39.07 -8.82
C TYR A 264 -3.12 39.44 -7.56
N LYS A 265 -3.44 38.49 -6.68
CA LYS A 265 -4.03 38.75 -5.34
C LYS A 265 -2.97 38.93 -4.25
N TYR A 266 -1.81 38.27 -4.39
CA TYR A 266 -0.71 38.33 -3.42
C TYR A 266 0.04 39.67 -3.52
N PHE A 267 0.40 40.09 -4.73
CA PHE A 267 1.14 41.34 -4.97
C PHE A 267 0.17 42.54 -5.07
N PRO A 268 0.38 43.63 -4.29
CA PRO A 268 -0.49 44.81 -4.33
C PRO A 268 -0.24 45.71 -5.55
N ASP A 269 0.91 45.54 -6.23
CA ASP A 269 1.23 46.18 -7.51
C ASP A 269 1.13 45.15 -8.65
N GLU A 270 0.29 45.44 -9.64
CA GLU A 270 0.11 44.62 -10.84
C GLU A 270 1.42 44.49 -11.65
N SER A 271 2.31 45.48 -11.59
CA SER A 271 3.64 45.42 -12.21
C SER A 271 4.57 44.40 -11.52
N GLN A 272 4.50 44.30 -10.19
CA GLN A 272 5.20 43.24 -9.44
C GLN A 272 4.58 41.87 -9.71
N ALA A 273 3.24 41.77 -9.71
CA ALA A 273 2.52 40.54 -10.02
C ALA A 273 2.89 39.98 -11.41
N LEU A 274 2.90 40.85 -12.43
CA LEU A 274 3.31 40.53 -13.80
C LEU A 274 4.74 40.00 -13.86
N LYS A 275 5.71 40.70 -13.23
CA LYS A 275 7.11 40.29 -13.20
C LYS A 275 7.28 38.94 -12.51
N ALA A 276 6.76 38.80 -11.29
CA ALA A 276 6.84 37.56 -10.52
C ALA A 276 6.24 36.37 -11.27
N PHE A 277 5.05 36.53 -11.85
CA PHE A 277 4.41 35.47 -12.62
C PHE A 277 5.17 35.15 -13.91
N SER A 278 5.68 36.16 -14.64
CA SER A 278 6.42 35.93 -15.89
C SER A 278 7.74 35.16 -15.69
N LEU A 279 8.41 35.36 -14.56
CA LEU A 279 9.59 34.58 -14.18
C LEU A 279 9.22 33.11 -13.95
N VAL A 280 8.16 32.85 -13.17
CA VAL A 280 7.68 31.49 -12.90
C VAL A 280 7.16 30.82 -14.18
N GLU A 281 6.42 31.54 -15.04
CA GLU A 281 5.95 31.08 -16.34
C GLU A 281 7.10 30.71 -17.30
N SER A 282 8.29 31.30 -17.12
CA SER A 282 9.50 30.97 -17.89
C SER A 282 10.28 29.74 -17.40
N ASN A 283 9.99 29.23 -16.20
CA ASN A 283 10.68 28.12 -15.56
C ASN A 283 9.69 26.95 -15.32
N PRO A 284 9.69 25.90 -16.17
CA PRO A 284 8.72 24.80 -16.10
C PRO A 284 8.67 24.09 -14.73
N GLU A 285 9.84 23.90 -14.10
CA GLU A 285 10.00 23.25 -12.80
C GLU A 285 9.29 24.06 -11.70
N LEU A 286 9.59 25.36 -11.58
CA LEU A 286 8.92 26.28 -10.66
C LEU A 286 7.42 26.44 -10.98
N LEU A 287 7.06 26.49 -12.27
CA LEU A 287 5.67 26.57 -12.70
C LEU A 287 4.86 25.36 -12.24
N THR A 288 5.46 24.17 -12.30
CA THR A 288 4.83 22.91 -11.87
C THR A 288 4.74 22.84 -10.36
N LEU A 289 5.81 23.21 -9.64
CA LEU A 289 5.81 23.33 -8.17
C LEU A 289 4.73 24.31 -7.67
N CYS A 290 4.52 25.42 -8.37
CA CYS A 290 3.46 26.39 -8.07
C CYS A 290 2.03 25.89 -8.37
N LEU A 291 1.82 24.62 -8.72
CA LEU A 291 0.52 23.96 -8.58
C LEU A 291 0.10 23.87 -7.10
N VAL A 292 1.07 23.72 -6.18
CA VAL A 292 0.83 23.64 -4.73
C VAL A 292 0.70 25.05 -4.15
N PRO A 293 -0.45 25.43 -3.53
CA PRO A 293 -0.65 26.78 -3.00
C PRO A 293 0.39 27.22 -1.96
N TRP A 294 0.86 26.32 -1.09
CA TRP A 294 1.94 26.64 -0.14
C TRP A 294 3.27 26.98 -0.84
N VAL A 295 3.57 26.35 -1.98
CA VAL A 295 4.80 26.64 -2.74
C VAL A 295 4.64 27.92 -3.56
N SER A 296 3.44 28.21 -4.10
CA SER A 296 3.15 29.55 -4.65
C SER A 296 3.34 30.65 -3.60
N TRP A 297 2.93 30.42 -2.34
CA TRP A 297 3.14 31.37 -1.26
C TRP A 297 4.63 31.58 -0.92
N LEU A 298 5.43 30.51 -0.84
CA LEU A 298 6.89 30.59 -0.68
C LEU A 298 7.52 31.44 -1.79
N VAL A 299 7.28 31.06 -3.05
CA VAL A 299 7.82 31.71 -4.26
C VAL A 299 7.43 33.19 -4.33
N CYS A 300 6.16 33.53 -4.06
CA CYS A 300 5.73 34.93 -4.01
C CYS A 300 6.41 35.72 -2.89
N THR A 301 6.66 35.10 -1.74
CA THR A 301 7.29 35.77 -0.59
C THR A 301 8.77 36.06 -0.83
N CYS A 302 9.55 35.11 -1.35
CA CYS A 302 10.95 35.34 -1.74
C CYS A 302 11.05 36.44 -2.81
N LEU A 303 10.28 36.33 -3.89
CA LEU A 303 10.29 37.32 -4.98
C LEU A 303 9.91 38.72 -4.51
N LYS A 304 8.91 38.84 -3.63
CA LYS A 304 8.53 40.13 -3.03
C LYS A 304 9.71 40.76 -2.29
N GLN A 305 10.45 39.98 -1.50
CA GLN A 305 11.58 40.48 -0.72
C GLN A 305 12.76 40.89 -1.60
N GLN A 306 13.08 40.13 -2.66
CA GLN A 306 14.08 40.54 -3.65
C GLN A 306 13.68 41.85 -4.34
N MET A 307 12.40 41.99 -4.74
CA MET A 307 11.89 43.24 -5.32
C MET A 307 11.92 44.42 -4.34
N GLU A 308 11.64 44.19 -3.05
CA GLU A 308 11.71 45.22 -1.99
C GLU A 308 13.15 45.64 -1.66
N ARG A 309 14.14 44.75 -1.87
CA ARG A 309 15.57 45.04 -1.75
C ARG A 309 16.18 45.68 -3.00
N GLY A 310 15.50 45.59 -4.14
CA GLY A 310 16.02 46.06 -5.44
C GLY A 310 17.06 45.11 -6.06
N GLU A 311 17.05 43.84 -5.66
CA GLU A 311 17.93 42.79 -6.18
C GLU A 311 17.51 42.36 -7.59
N GLU A 312 18.41 41.68 -8.31
CA GLU A 312 18.00 40.90 -9.49
C GLU A 312 17.10 39.72 -9.06
N LEU A 313 16.31 39.17 -10.00
CA LEU A 313 15.30 38.15 -9.72
C LEU A 313 15.63 36.73 -10.24
N PRO A 314 16.86 36.17 -10.08
CA PRO A 314 17.11 34.78 -10.42
C PRO A 314 16.60 33.87 -9.30
N LEU A 315 15.39 33.30 -9.45
CA LEU A 315 15.03 32.10 -8.69
C LEU A 315 15.79 30.90 -9.26
N THR A 316 16.91 30.57 -8.60
CA THR A 316 17.71 29.37 -8.86
C THR A 316 17.12 28.06 -8.28
N PRO A 317 16.31 28.02 -7.20
CA PRO A 317 15.78 26.77 -6.68
C PRO A 317 14.85 26.04 -7.66
N GLN A 318 15.05 24.73 -7.84
CA GLN A 318 14.23 23.87 -8.71
C GLN A 318 13.44 22.80 -7.95
N THR A 319 13.59 22.73 -6.62
CA THR A 319 13.00 21.70 -5.76
C THR A 319 12.35 22.30 -4.52
N THR A 320 11.52 21.51 -3.84
CA THR A 320 10.81 21.96 -2.63
C THR A 320 11.79 22.24 -1.50
N THR A 321 12.81 21.40 -1.34
CA THR A 321 13.84 21.57 -0.30
C THR A 321 14.68 22.83 -0.53
N ALA A 322 15.11 23.06 -1.77
CA ALA A 322 15.87 24.25 -2.13
C ALA A 322 15.05 25.54 -1.93
N LEU A 323 13.76 25.54 -2.28
CA LEU A 323 12.86 26.68 -2.01
C LEU A 323 12.70 26.95 -0.50
N CYS A 324 12.60 25.90 0.32
CA CYS A 324 12.51 26.06 1.77
C CYS A 324 13.81 26.61 2.38
N LEU A 325 14.97 26.20 1.88
CA LEU A 325 16.26 26.72 2.37
C LEU A 325 16.50 28.15 1.92
N HIS A 326 16.25 28.46 0.64
CA HIS A 326 16.36 29.81 0.08
C HIS A 326 15.44 30.80 0.81
N TYR A 327 14.24 30.35 1.19
CA TYR A 327 13.34 31.12 2.05
C TYR A 327 13.97 31.43 3.41
N LEU A 328 14.57 30.44 4.10
CA LEU A 328 15.27 30.67 5.37
C LEU A 328 16.45 31.64 5.22
N ASP A 329 17.30 31.46 4.21
CA ASP A 329 18.47 32.32 3.96
C ASP A 329 18.06 33.79 3.77
N GLN A 330 17.04 34.04 2.96
CA GLN A 330 16.54 35.39 2.72
C GLN A 330 15.84 36.00 3.94
N ASN A 331 15.17 35.19 4.78
CA ASN A 331 14.30 35.71 5.84
C ASN A 331 14.93 35.79 7.22
N LEU A 332 15.89 34.91 7.56
CA LEU A 332 16.48 34.87 8.90
C LEU A 332 17.45 36.05 9.12
N PRO A 333 17.19 36.94 10.10
CA PRO A 333 18.20 37.90 10.53
C PRO A 333 19.41 37.15 11.09
N ALA A 334 20.61 37.70 10.92
CA ALA A 334 21.85 37.10 11.44
C ALA A 334 21.83 36.79 12.96
N GLN A 335 20.93 37.42 13.71
CA GLN A 335 20.69 37.19 15.15
C GLN A 335 19.97 35.86 15.47
N LEU A 336 19.30 35.24 14.48
CA LEU A 336 18.63 33.94 14.62
C LEU A 336 19.49 32.75 14.17
N LEU A 337 20.65 33.00 13.55
CA LEU A 337 21.57 31.95 13.11
C LEU A 337 22.22 31.24 14.31
N GLY A 338 22.78 30.04 14.08
CA GLY A 338 23.41 29.25 15.12
C GLY A 338 22.41 28.67 16.12
N THR A 339 22.46 29.11 17.39
CA THR A 339 21.73 28.47 18.50
C THR A 339 20.21 28.57 18.37
N HIS A 340 19.67 29.73 17.99
CA HIS A 340 18.21 29.89 17.85
C HIS A 340 17.65 29.05 16.69
N LEU A 341 18.38 28.96 15.57
CA LEU A 341 18.05 28.07 14.46
C LEU A 341 18.12 26.59 14.88
N ARG A 342 19.15 26.18 15.63
CA ARG A 342 19.23 24.83 16.21
C ARG A 342 18.03 24.57 17.13
N GLY A 343 17.65 25.53 17.97
CA GLY A 343 16.51 25.42 18.88
C GLY A 343 15.19 25.18 18.16
N ILE A 344 14.85 25.98 17.14
CA ILE A 344 13.59 25.81 16.39
C ILE A 344 13.55 24.51 15.58
N CYS A 345 14.69 24.06 15.03
CA CYS A 345 14.81 22.76 14.37
C CYS A 345 14.70 21.59 15.37
N SER A 346 15.21 21.75 16.60
CA SER A 346 15.08 20.75 17.67
C SER A 346 13.62 20.59 18.11
N LEU A 347 12.90 21.70 18.32
CA LEU A 347 11.46 21.73 18.60
C LEU A 347 10.66 21.06 17.47
N ALA A 348 11.04 21.31 16.22
CA ALA A 348 10.42 20.68 15.04
C ALA A 348 10.64 19.16 15.04
N ALA A 349 11.88 18.70 15.30
CA ALA A 349 12.25 17.30 15.37
C ALA A 349 11.55 16.54 16.51
N GLU A 350 11.50 17.12 17.71
CA GLU A 350 10.70 16.60 18.83
C GLU A 350 9.22 16.49 18.43
N GLY A 351 8.68 17.54 17.81
CA GLY A 351 7.31 17.57 17.32
C GLY A 351 6.99 16.45 16.33
N ILE A 352 7.86 16.18 15.37
CA ILE A 352 7.68 15.03 14.46
C ILE A 352 7.79 13.70 15.21
N ARG A 353 8.80 13.53 16.09
CA ARG A 353 9.05 12.31 16.87
C ARG A 353 7.86 11.89 17.74
N TRP A 354 7.16 12.86 18.33
CA TRP A 354 5.98 12.63 19.18
C TRP A 354 4.64 13.01 18.51
N ARG A 355 4.61 13.25 17.19
CA ARG A 355 3.41 13.71 16.45
C ARG A 355 2.74 14.96 17.04
N LYS A 356 3.50 15.79 17.75
CA LYS A 356 3.07 17.02 18.41
C LYS A 356 3.20 18.21 17.46
N THR A 357 2.10 18.89 17.20
CA THR A 357 2.02 19.96 16.19
C THR A 357 1.59 21.32 16.77
N ILE A 358 1.34 21.40 18.08
CA ILE A 358 1.19 22.62 18.89
C ILE A 358 2.06 22.49 20.15
N PHE A 359 2.72 23.59 20.51
CA PHE A 359 3.72 23.68 21.56
C PHE A 359 3.34 24.80 22.54
N THR A 360 3.54 24.58 23.83
CA THR A 360 3.36 25.57 24.90
C THR A 360 4.59 26.48 25.01
N ILE A 361 4.46 27.63 25.67
CA ILE A 361 5.62 28.49 25.97
C ILE A 361 6.75 27.74 26.73
N ASP A 362 6.41 26.73 27.53
CA ASP A 362 7.39 25.94 28.26
C ASP A 362 8.11 24.90 27.38
N ASP A 363 7.45 24.36 26.36
CA ASP A 363 8.12 23.55 25.33
C ASP A 363 9.18 24.36 24.57
N LEU A 364 8.87 25.62 24.23
CA LEU A 364 9.82 26.50 23.53
C LEU A 364 11.00 26.91 24.44
N ARG A 365 10.79 27.01 25.75
CA ARG A 365 11.86 27.30 26.74
C ARG A 365 12.88 26.18 26.89
N ILE A 366 12.51 24.92 26.63
CA ILE A 366 13.44 23.77 26.64
C ILE A 366 14.56 23.95 25.59
N TYR A 367 14.28 24.70 24.52
CA TYR A 367 15.19 24.95 23.40
C TYR A 367 15.71 26.40 23.34
N ASP A 368 15.77 27.09 24.48
CA ASP A 368 16.26 28.48 24.65
C ASP A 368 15.54 29.54 23.78
N LEU A 369 14.32 29.26 23.31
CA LEU A 369 13.55 30.20 22.47
C LEU A 369 12.85 31.26 23.33
N GLY A 370 13.55 32.36 23.60
CA GLY A 370 13.00 33.53 24.31
C GLY A 370 11.90 34.28 23.54
N GLN A 371 11.10 35.10 24.23
CA GLN A 371 9.91 35.74 23.64
C GLN A 371 10.22 36.64 22.42
N ASP A 372 11.37 37.31 22.39
CA ASP A 372 11.80 38.12 21.25
C ASP A 372 12.18 37.25 20.04
N VAL A 373 12.82 36.10 20.30
CA VAL A 373 13.16 35.08 19.28
C VAL A 373 11.89 34.47 18.68
N ILE A 374 10.92 34.11 19.54
CA ILE A 374 9.58 33.66 19.12
C ILE A 374 8.89 34.72 18.25
N SER A 375 8.91 35.98 18.69
CA SER A 375 8.29 37.10 17.96
C SER A 375 8.91 37.30 16.58
N ASN A 376 10.22 37.12 16.44
CA ASN A 376 10.90 37.15 15.15
C ASN A 376 10.49 35.96 14.27
N PHE A 377 10.43 34.73 14.78
CA PHE A 377 9.96 33.56 14.02
C PHE A 377 8.48 33.65 13.60
N ILE A 378 7.65 34.39 14.35
CA ILE A 378 6.28 34.75 13.96
C ILE A 378 6.26 35.85 12.89
N GLY A 379 7.08 36.90 13.03
CA GLY A 379 7.22 37.96 12.03
C GLY A 379 7.73 37.46 10.67
N ILE A 380 8.56 36.41 10.71
CA ILE A 380 9.03 35.67 9.53
C ILE A 380 7.98 34.66 9.03
N GLY A 381 6.97 34.30 9.82
CA GLY A 381 5.92 33.38 9.41
C GLY A 381 6.30 31.89 9.44
N ILE A 382 7.38 31.52 10.14
CA ILE A 382 7.72 30.12 10.45
C ILE A 382 6.80 29.59 11.57
N LEU A 383 6.54 30.42 12.58
CA LEU A 383 5.59 30.16 13.66
C LEU A 383 4.32 31.01 13.53
N GLN A 384 3.25 30.53 14.14
CA GLN A 384 2.01 31.25 14.41
C GLN A 384 1.60 31.06 15.88
N ASP A 385 1.00 32.09 16.46
CA ASP A 385 0.48 32.14 17.83
C ASP A 385 -1.04 31.86 17.86
N HIS A 386 -1.52 31.25 18.95
CA HIS A 386 -2.92 30.87 19.17
C HIS A 386 -3.47 31.51 20.44
N GLN A 387 -4.80 31.53 20.59
CA GLN A 387 -5.52 32.21 21.69
C GLN A 387 -5.44 31.46 23.05
N SER A 388 -4.24 31.04 23.45
CA SER A 388 -3.98 30.26 24.68
C SER A 388 -2.53 30.29 25.18
N MET A 389 -1.65 31.18 24.67
CA MET A 389 -0.19 31.13 24.88
C MET A 389 0.45 29.83 24.35
N SER A 390 -0.06 29.36 23.20
CA SER A 390 0.45 28.18 22.50
C SER A 390 0.77 28.52 21.05
N TYR A 391 1.82 27.89 20.54
CA TYR A 391 2.42 28.18 19.25
C TYR A 391 2.39 26.95 18.35
N SER A 392 2.44 27.15 17.05
CA SER A 392 2.65 26.05 16.09
C SER A 392 3.42 26.55 14.88
N PHE A 393 4.00 25.63 14.11
CA PHE A 393 4.50 25.97 12.78
C PHE A 393 3.33 26.37 11.88
N THR A 394 3.49 27.48 11.13
CA THR A 394 2.48 28.05 10.24
C THR A 394 1.99 27.05 9.20
N HIS A 395 2.86 26.12 8.80
CA HIS A 395 2.50 24.98 7.97
C HIS A 395 3.29 23.74 8.38
N LEU A 396 2.66 22.56 8.35
CA LEU A 396 3.28 21.31 8.79
C LEU A 396 4.54 20.96 7.97
N CYS A 397 4.62 21.37 6.69
CA CYS A 397 5.86 21.15 5.91
C CYS A 397 7.06 21.99 6.36
N PHE A 398 6.86 23.13 7.05
CA PHE A 398 7.98 23.80 7.73
C PHE A 398 8.47 22.99 8.93
N GLN A 399 7.57 22.39 9.71
CA GLN A 399 7.93 21.49 10.80
C GLN A 399 8.66 20.24 10.26
N GLU A 400 8.15 19.63 9.19
CA GLU A 400 8.79 18.48 8.53
C GLU A 400 10.18 18.83 7.98
N PHE A 401 10.34 19.99 7.32
CA PHE A 401 11.62 20.47 6.80
C PHE A 401 12.62 20.79 7.92
N LEU A 402 12.26 21.61 8.91
CA LEU A 402 13.13 22.00 10.02
C LEU A 402 13.53 20.80 10.88
N ALA A 403 12.63 19.81 11.05
CA ALA A 403 12.95 18.53 11.66
C ALA A 403 14.01 17.78 10.84
N THR A 404 13.87 17.72 9.51
CA THR A 404 14.87 17.11 8.63
C THR A 404 16.24 17.79 8.75
N VAL A 405 16.27 19.13 8.83
CA VAL A 405 17.50 19.91 9.05
C VAL A 405 18.16 19.54 10.38
N PHE A 406 17.38 19.32 11.45
CA PHE A 406 17.91 18.81 12.71
C PHE A 406 18.51 17.40 12.56
N PHE A 407 17.76 16.45 11.98
CA PHE A 407 18.24 15.06 11.86
C PHE A 407 19.45 14.93 10.92
N ALA A 408 19.66 15.86 9.98
CA ALA A 408 20.82 15.87 9.09
C ALA A 408 22.09 16.50 9.73
N LEU A 409 21.94 17.41 10.69
CA LEU A 409 23.05 18.21 11.26
C LEU A 409 23.36 17.88 12.73
N TRP A 410 22.36 17.53 13.54
CA TRP A 410 22.43 17.62 15.01
C TRP A 410 21.96 16.38 15.79
N ASP A 411 21.42 15.35 15.14
CA ASP A 411 21.16 14.03 15.77
C ASP A 411 22.41 13.13 15.61
N GLU A 412 22.67 12.30 16.61
CA GLU A 412 23.80 11.36 16.64
C GLU A 412 23.42 9.98 16.07
N TYR A 413 22.13 9.73 15.82
CA TYR A 413 21.63 8.51 15.21
C TYR A 413 21.31 8.70 13.72
N PRO A 414 22.05 8.05 12.79
CA PRO A 414 21.76 8.17 11.37
C PRO A 414 20.38 7.59 11.04
N ILE A 415 19.55 8.42 10.39
CA ILE A 415 18.14 8.20 10.05
C ILE A 415 17.89 6.82 9.40
N PHE A 416 18.86 6.32 8.65
CA PHE A 416 18.75 5.09 7.89
C PHE A 416 18.78 3.82 8.75
N GLN A 417 19.43 3.82 9.92
CA GLN A 417 19.36 2.69 10.86
C GLN A 417 17.97 2.51 11.50
N ILE A 418 17.11 3.54 11.43
CA ILE A 418 15.70 3.47 11.80
C ILE A 418 14.91 2.91 10.60
N ALA A 419 15.08 3.53 9.43
CA ALA A 419 14.36 3.14 8.21
C ALA A 419 14.68 1.71 7.71
N GLU A 420 15.85 1.16 8.03
CA GLU A 420 16.25 -0.21 7.69
C GLU A 420 15.52 -1.26 8.54
N LYS A 421 15.31 -0.98 9.83
CA LYS A 421 14.57 -1.86 10.75
C LYS A 421 13.08 -1.90 10.43
N ASP A 422 12.52 -0.79 9.96
CA ASP A 422 11.14 -0.69 9.48
C ASP A 422 10.88 -1.49 8.18
N LEU A 423 11.93 -1.97 7.48
CA LEU A 423 11.79 -2.82 6.27
C LEU A 423 11.86 -4.33 6.52
N GLN A 424 12.34 -4.79 7.68
CA GLN A 424 12.46 -6.22 7.99
C GLN A 424 11.28 -6.79 8.80
N VAL A 425 10.35 -5.93 9.24
CA VAL A 425 9.19 -6.36 10.06
C VAL A 425 7.91 -5.72 9.52
N GLU A 426 7.18 -6.44 8.67
CA GLU A 426 6.00 -5.93 7.94
C GLU A 426 4.81 -5.54 8.85
N TYR A 427 4.89 -5.79 10.16
CA TYR A 427 3.88 -5.41 11.16
C TYR A 427 4.42 -4.64 12.37
N ARG A 428 5.36 -3.71 12.19
CA ARG A 428 5.66 -2.68 13.20
C ARG A 428 5.13 -1.29 12.85
N ARG A 429 4.36 -0.73 13.79
CA ARG A 429 4.26 0.71 14.02
C ARG A 429 5.61 1.14 14.63
N HIS A 430 6.19 2.30 14.37
CA HIS A 430 5.60 3.54 13.85
C HIS A 430 6.55 4.20 12.84
N LEU A 431 6.07 4.56 11.66
CA LEU A 431 6.79 5.45 10.75
C LEU A 431 7.04 6.80 11.44
N LEU A 432 8.29 7.03 11.85
CA LEU A 432 8.76 8.28 12.45
C LEU A 432 8.81 9.44 11.44
N PHE A 433 8.88 9.11 10.14
CA PHE A 433 9.01 10.08 9.06
C PHE A 433 7.89 9.88 8.03
N GLU A 434 7.21 10.97 7.70
CA GLU A 434 6.21 10.98 6.63
C GLU A 434 6.88 11.26 5.28
N GLU A 435 6.11 11.07 4.20
CA GLU A 435 6.58 11.19 2.82
C GLU A 435 7.31 12.51 2.48
N PRO A 436 6.90 13.69 3.00
CA PRO A 436 7.67 14.93 2.81
C PRO A 436 9.04 14.92 3.50
N THR A 437 9.18 14.34 4.69
CA THR A 437 10.45 14.32 5.44
C THR A 437 11.53 13.54 4.69
N ILE A 438 11.18 12.41 4.06
CA ILE A 438 12.11 11.63 3.24
C ILE A 438 12.52 12.42 1.97
N GLN A 439 11.59 13.17 1.37
CA GLN A 439 11.87 14.03 0.22
C GLN A 439 12.83 15.17 0.59
N PHE A 440 12.58 15.86 1.70
CA PHE A 440 13.49 16.88 2.24
C PHE A 440 14.89 16.33 2.53
N LEU A 441 15.00 15.09 3.04
CA LEU A 441 16.28 14.49 3.42
C LEU A 441 17.20 14.27 2.22
N PHE A 442 16.64 13.79 1.10
CA PHE A 442 17.38 13.68 -0.16
C PHE A 442 17.75 15.07 -0.70
N GLY A 443 16.86 16.06 -0.58
CA GLY A 443 17.13 17.43 -1.03
C GLY A 443 18.23 18.15 -0.26
N LEU A 444 18.35 17.92 1.05
CA LEU A 444 19.43 18.50 1.86
C LEU A 444 20.83 18.02 1.44
N LEU A 445 20.92 16.84 0.82
CA LEU A 445 22.16 16.26 0.30
C LEU A 445 22.49 16.69 -1.14
N SER A 446 21.65 17.54 -1.75
CA SER A 446 22.02 18.25 -2.98
C SER A 446 23.25 19.13 -2.76
N GLU A 447 24.18 19.20 -3.72
CA GLU A 447 25.44 19.92 -3.55
C GLU A 447 25.21 21.43 -3.34
N GLN A 448 24.21 22.01 -4.01
CA GLN A 448 23.84 23.42 -3.86
C GLN A 448 23.23 23.69 -2.47
N VAL A 449 22.26 22.88 -2.08
CA VAL A 449 21.56 22.97 -0.78
C VAL A 449 22.56 22.74 0.37
N THR A 450 23.52 21.83 0.22
CA THR A 450 24.61 21.61 1.18
C THR A 450 25.52 22.85 1.33
N LYS A 451 25.85 23.54 0.23
CA LYS A 451 26.66 24.78 0.27
C LYS A 451 25.92 25.90 0.99
N GLU A 452 24.66 26.15 0.64
CA GLU A 452 23.79 27.14 1.28
C GLU A 452 23.60 26.82 2.78
N MET A 453 23.30 25.56 3.11
CA MET A 453 23.12 25.11 4.50
C MET A 453 24.39 25.35 5.33
N LYS A 454 25.58 25.14 4.75
CA LYS A 454 26.86 25.42 5.40
C LYS A 454 27.09 26.91 5.64
N CYS A 455 26.62 27.79 4.76
CA CYS A 455 26.65 29.23 5.00
C CYS A 455 25.75 29.63 6.17
N ILE A 456 24.54 29.07 6.26
CA ILE A 456 23.50 29.41 7.26
C ILE A 456 23.82 28.82 8.65
N THR A 457 24.32 27.59 8.71
CA THR A 457 24.49 26.82 9.97
C THR A 457 25.94 26.66 10.42
N HIS A 458 26.90 26.99 9.55
CA HIS A 458 28.34 26.72 9.72
C HIS A 458 28.72 25.23 9.89
N GLN A 459 27.78 24.32 9.61
CA GLN A 459 28.00 22.87 9.68
C GLN A 459 27.70 22.21 8.33
N LEU A 460 28.14 20.97 8.17
CA LEU A 460 27.81 20.11 7.05
C LEU A 460 26.86 19.01 7.55
N PRO A 461 25.98 18.45 6.69
CA PRO A 461 25.27 17.21 6.99
C PRO A 461 26.26 16.15 7.46
N GLN A 462 25.95 15.47 8.57
CA GLN A 462 26.76 14.35 9.07
C GLN A 462 26.57 13.08 8.23
N MET A 463 25.50 13.05 7.45
CA MET A 463 25.07 11.90 6.65
C MET A 463 25.75 11.88 5.27
N GLU A 464 26.26 10.73 4.85
CA GLU A 464 26.97 10.58 3.58
C GLU A 464 26.04 10.19 2.41
N LYS A 465 26.33 10.73 1.22
CA LYS A 465 25.66 10.31 -0.04
C LYS A 465 25.79 8.81 -0.32
N GLN A 466 26.82 8.16 0.23
CA GLN A 466 27.09 6.74 0.03
C GLN A 466 26.07 5.86 0.79
N GLU A 467 25.50 6.34 1.91
CA GLU A 467 24.37 5.68 2.60
C GLU A 467 23.09 5.75 1.76
N LEU A 468 22.80 6.91 1.14
CA LEU A 468 21.68 7.04 0.18
C LEU A 468 21.84 6.08 -1.00
N LEU A 469 23.06 5.96 -1.54
CA LEU A 469 23.35 5.09 -2.66
C LEU A 469 23.11 3.63 -2.29
N TYR A 470 23.57 3.20 -1.11
CA TYR A 470 23.29 1.86 -0.58
C TYR A 470 21.78 1.62 -0.41
N TRP A 471 21.04 2.54 0.23
CA TRP A 471 19.59 2.41 0.41
C TRP A 471 18.83 2.36 -0.92
N ALA A 472 19.21 3.19 -1.89
CA ALA A 472 18.62 3.21 -3.23
C ALA A 472 18.90 1.91 -4.00
N GLN A 473 20.12 1.35 -3.88
CA GLN A 473 20.50 0.07 -4.47
C GLN A 473 19.85 -1.13 -3.76
N MET A 474 19.60 -1.06 -2.45
CA MET A 474 18.80 -2.08 -1.75
C MET A 474 17.35 -2.04 -2.23
N LYS A 475 16.73 -0.85 -2.25
CA LYS A 475 15.36 -0.66 -2.78
C LYS A 475 15.22 -1.15 -4.22
N SER A 476 16.23 -0.95 -5.08
CA SER A 476 16.20 -1.36 -6.48
C SER A 476 16.20 -2.88 -6.70
N ARG A 477 16.70 -3.67 -5.73
CA ARG A 477 16.72 -5.14 -5.79
C ARG A 477 15.35 -5.76 -5.46
N TYR A 478 14.63 -5.21 -4.49
CA TYR A 478 13.36 -5.76 -4.01
C TYR A 478 12.12 -5.13 -4.66
N GLN A 479 12.19 -3.91 -5.18
CA GLN A 479 11.04 -3.18 -5.74
C GLN A 479 11.28 -2.74 -7.19
N GLN A 480 11.13 -3.68 -8.13
CA GLN A 480 11.03 -3.39 -9.56
C GLN A 480 9.57 -3.49 -10.07
N PRO A 481 9.00 -2.43 -10.69
CA PRO A 481 9.60 -1.11 -10.92
C PRO A 481 9.61 -0.25 -9.65
N PHE A 482 10.56 0.68 -9.56
CA PHE A 482 10.59 1.72 -8.52
C PHE A 482 9.26 2.49 -8.47
N SER A 483 8.79 2.82 -7.26
CA SER A 483 7.64 3.71 -7.09
C SER A 483 7.99 5.16 -7.43
N LEU A 484 7.02 5.91 -7.97
CA LEU A 484 7.16 7.35 -8.29
C LEU A 484 7.58 8.18 -7.07
N LYS A 485 7.22 7.74 -5.86
CA LYS A 485 7.61 8.36 -4.58
C LYS A 485 9.12 8.37 -4.37
N VAL A 486 9.78 7.24 -4.68
CA VAL A 486 11.25 7.11 -4.58
C VAL A 486 11.94 7.94 -5.67
N LEU A 487 11.36 8.00 -6.87
CA LEU A 487 11.86 8.89 -7.93
C LEU A 487 11.75 10.38 -7.54
N HIS A 488 10.73 10.78 -6.78
CA HIS A 488 10.62 12.16 -6.28
C HIS A 488 11.71 12.49 -5.23
N CYS A 489 12.08 11.53 -4.37
CA CYS A 489 13.26 11.67 -3.51
C CYS A 489 14.54 11.83 -4.34
N PHE A 490 14.71 11.04 -5.42
CA PHE A 490 15.86 11.18 -6.31
C PHE A 490 15.86 12.54 -7.04
N TYR A 491 14.69 13.07 -7.43
CA TYR A 491 14.54 14.41 -8.01
C TYR A 491 14.98 15.52 -7.04
N GLU A 492 14.62 15.44 -5.75
CA GLU A 492 15.02 16.47 -4.77
C GLU A 492 16.56 16.60 -4.63
N THR A 493 17.35 15.56 -4.90
CA THR A 493 18.83 15.63 -4.86
C THR A 493 19.44 16.56 -5.93
N GLN A 494 18.83 16.65 -7.12
CA GLN A 494 19.41 17.25 -8.32
C GLN A 494 20.86 16.79 -8.66
N ASP A 495 21.27 15.62 -8.20
CA ASP A 495 22.65 15.11 -8.37
C ASP A 495 22.76 14.17 -9.57
N GLU A 496 23.26 14.69 -10.71
CA GLU A 496 23.35 13.95 -11.97
C GLU A 496 24.26 12.71 -11.90
N GLU A 497 25.29 12.71 -11.05
CA GLU A 497 26.20 11.57 -10.92
C GLU A 497 25.52 10.45 -10.11
N PHE A 498 24.97 10.78 -8.94
CA PHE A 498 24.17 9.87 -8.12
C PHE A 498 23.00 9.28 -8.91
N LEU A 499 22.26 10.12 -9.66
CA LEU A 499 21.17 9.68 -10.53
C LEU A 499 21.67 8.73 -11.62
N THR A 500 22.81 9.00 -12.24
CA THR A 500 23.41 8.11 -13.24
C THR A 500 23.79 6.76 -12.63
N GLN A 501 24.38 6.74 -11.43
CA GLN A 501 24.72 5.50 -10.73
C GLN A 501 23.48 4.68 -10.33
N VAL A 502 22.43 5.31 -9.78
CA VAL A 502 21.18 4.64 -9.38
C VAL A 502 20.41 4.13 -10.61
N MET A 503 20.27 4.96 -11.65
CA MET A 503 19.47 4.66 -12.84
C MET A 503 20.17 3.72 -13.84
N GLN A 504 21.45 3.38 -13.66
CA GLN A 504 22.10 2.27 -14.38
C GLN A 504 21.42 0.92 -14.12
N SER A 505 20.96 0.67 -12.88
CA SER A 505 20.26 -0.56 -12.48
C SER A 505 18.89 -0.74 -13.17
N PHE A 506 18.40 0.32 -13.81
CA PHE A 506 17.02 0.46 -14.24
C PHE A 506 16.83 -0.07 -15.67
N SER A 507 16.40 -1.32 -15.81
CA SER A 507 16.36 -2.02 -17.10
C SER A 507 15.11 -1.78 -17.97
N ARG A 508 13.96 -1.45 -17.36
CA ARG A 508 12.68 -1.28 -18.08
C ARG A 508 11.70 -0.37 -17.33
N ALA A 509 11.42 0.82 -17.86
CA ALA A 509 10.43 1.71 -17.27
C ALA A 509 9.01 1.19 -17.53
N ARG A 510 8.30 0.84 -16.46
CA ARG A 510 6.83 0.93 -16.41
C ARG A 510 6.46 1.87 -15.28
N MET A 511 5.94 3.04 -15.63
CA MET A 511 5.46 4.06 -14.69
C MET A 511 4.00 4.42 -15.03
N CYS A 512 3.35 5.14 -14.13
CA CYS A 512 1.96 5.56 -14.25
C CYS A 512 1.80 6.94 -13.59
N PRO A 513 2.42 8.00 -14.13
CA PRO A 513 2.31 9.34 -13.57
C PRO A 513 0.86 9.80 -13.62
N ARG A 514 0.38 10.38 -12.51
CA ARG A 514 -1.01 10.81 -12.31
C ARG A 514 -1.13 12.33 -12.10
N THR A 515 -0.01 13.02 -11.94
CA THR A 515 0.09 14.46 -11.72
C THR A 515 1.29 15.03 -12.52
N ASP A 516 1.26 16.33 -12.82
CA ASP A 516 2.34 16.99 -13.56
C ASP A 516 3.69 16.89 -12.84
N MET A 517 3.70 16.95 -11.51
CA MET A 517 4.91 16.68 -10.69
C MET A 517 5.45 15.26 -10.90
N GLU A 518 4.58 14.24 -10.89
CA GLU A 518 5.02 12.85 -11.16
C GLU A 518 5.56 12.68 -12.58
N LEU A 519 5.01 13.39 -13.57
CA LEU A 519 5.50 13.36 -14.95
C LEU A 519 6.83 14.13 -15.10
N LEU A 520 6.99 15.27 -14.43
CA LEU A 520 8.23 16.05 -14.36
C LEU A 520 9.37 15.21 -13.75
N VAL A 521 9.11 14.61 -12.58
CA VAL A 521 10.02 13.70 -11.87
C VAL A 521 10.41 12.51 -12.75
N ALA A 522 9.43 11.83 -13.36
CA ALA A 522 9.71 10.72 -14.27
C ALA A 522 10.58 11.16 -15.45
N THR A 523 10.23 12.28 -16.09
CA THR A 523 10.98 12.86 -17.22
C THR A 523 12.42 13.19 -16.84
N PHE A 524 12.62 13.76 -15.65
CA PHE A 524 13.95 14.06 -15.11
C PHE A 524 14.78 12.80 -14.88
N CYS A 525 14.28 11.83 -14.10
CA CYS A 525 15.02 10.58 -13.82
C CYS A 525 15.34 9.78 -15.09
N ILE A 526 14.49 9.83 -16.12
CA ILE A 526 14.69 9.11 -17.39
C ILE A 526 15.85 9.69 -18.23
N LYS A 527 16.29 10.94 -17.99
CA LYS A 527 17.49 11.50 -18.64
C LYS A 527 18.75 10.67 -18.35
N PHE A 528 18.83 10.11 -17.14
CA PHE A 528 19.97 9.36 -16.62
C PHE A 528 19.92 7.84 -16.96
N CYS A 529 18.90 7.40 -17.69
CA CYS A 529 18.71 6.00 -18.09
C CYS A 529 19.54 5.61 -19.34
N SER A 530 20.83 5.33 -19.16
CA SER A 530 21.74 4.85 -20.20
C SER A 530 21.27 3.60 -20.96
N HIS A 531 20.51 2.71 -20.30
CA HIS A 531 20.16 1.38 -20.84
C HIS A 531 18.68 1.18 -21.19
N VAL A 532 17.78 2.13 -20.87
CA VAL A 532 16.33 1.97 -21.07
C VAL A 532 15.94 2.11 -22.55
N LYS A 533 15.86 0.96 -23.24
CA LYS A 533 15.38 0.88 -24.62
C LYS A 533 13.86 1.01 -24.75
N ARG A 534 13.09 0.75 -23.69
CA ARG A 534 11.61 0.76 -23.67
C ARG A 534 11.04 1.48 -22.45
N LEU A 535 10.26 2.53 -22.69
CA LEU A 535 9.51 3.31 -21.72
C LEU A 535 8.01 3.07 -21.87
N GLN A 536 7.34 2.70 -20.78
CA GLN A 536 5.88 2.54 -20.72
C GLN A 536 5.31 3.48 -19.65
N LEU A 537 4.78 4.62 -20.06
CA LEU A 537 3.99 5.53 -19.24
C LEU A 537 2.52 5.16 -19.44
N ILE A 538 2.01 4.17 -18.71
CA ILE A 538 0.69 3.59 -18.97
C ILE A 538 -0.37 4.30 -18.14
N GLY A 539 -1.34 4.94 -18.81
CA GLY A 539 -2.44 5.64 -18.15
C GLY A 539 -3.42 4.70 -17.43
N PRO A 540 -4.26 5.24 -16.52
CA PRO A 540 -5.01 4.44 -15.54
C PRO A 540 -5.94 3.38 -16.15
N GLN A 541 -6.52 3.65 -17.33
CA GLN A 541 -7.45 2.76 -18.05
C GLN A 541 -6.90 1.33 -18.30
N ARG A 542 -5.58 1.12 -18.28
CA ARG A 542 -4.95 -0.18 -18.54
C ARG A 542 -4.61 -0.99 -17.27
N GLN A 543 -4.77 -0.44 -16.06
CA GLN A 543 -4.31 -1.11 -14.83
C GLN A 543 -5.38 -1.91 -14.07
N VAL A 544 -6.67 -1.63 -14.30
CA VAL A 544 -7.82 -2.18 -13.54
C VAL A 544 -7.90 -3.73 -13.51
N ARG A 545 -7.20 -4.44 -14.40
CA ARG A 545 -7.33 -5.91 -14.55
C ARG A 545 -6.43 -6.79 -13.68
N ARG A 546 -5.48 -6.28 -12.89
CA ARG A 546 -4.63 -7.10 -11.99
C ARG A 546 -4.08 -6.32 -10.79
N PHE A 547 -4.80 -6.36 -9.65
CA PHE A 547 -4.25 -6.38 -8.28
C PHE A 547 -5.40 -6.59 -7.27
N PRO A 548 -5.39 -7.63 -6.42
CA PRO A 548 -6.32 -7.75 -5.29
C PRO A 548 -5.79 -6.90 -4.11
N GLY A 549 -6.39 -5.73 -3.91
CA GLY A 549 -6.00 -4.77 -2.87
C GLY A 549 -6.63 -3.40 -3.15
N VAL A 550 -6.72 -2.53 -2.14
CA VAL A 550 -7.43 -1.24 -2.28
C VAL A 550 -6.60 -0.23 -3.09
N VAL A 551 -6.65 -0.35 -4.42
CA VAL A 551 -6.00 0.57 -5.35
C VAL A 551 -6.81 1.87 -5.44
N LEU A 552 -6.46 2.84 -4.60
CA LEU A 552 -6.94 4.21 -4.72
C LEU A 552 -6.44 4.81 -6.05
N SER A 553 -7.31 4.83 -7.06
CA SER A 553 -7.02 5.38 -8.39
C SER A 553 -7.08 6.91 -8.33
N MET A 554 -5.93 7.58 -8.39
CA MET A 554 -5.83 9.04 -8.46
C MET A 554 -5.90 9.50 -9.91
N TRP A 555 -6.47 10.68 -10.12
CA TRP A 555 -6.72 11.26 -11.43
C TRP A 555 -6.47 12.76 -11.36
N ALA A 556 -5.48 13.25 -12.09
CA ALA A 556 -5.43 14.63 -12.56
C ALA A 556 -5.19 14.61 -14.08
N PRO A 557 -5.74 15.56 -14.86
CA PRO A 557 -5.39 15.70 -16.26
C PRO A 557 -3.95 16.24 -16.36
N LEU A 558 -3.05 15.45 -16.94
CA LEU A 558 -1.66 15.87 -17.22
C LEU A 558 -1.66 16.99 -18.27
N THR A 559 -0.93 18.08 -18.01
CA THR A 559 -0.94 19.28 -18.87
C THR A 559 -0.08 19.14 -20.12
N ASP A 560 -0.47 19.86 -21.18
CA ASP A 560 0.28 19.98 -22.43
C ASP A 560 1.73 20.45 -22.22
N THR A 561 1.96 21.28 -21.19
CA THR A 561 3.30 21.79 -20.83
C THR A 561 4.17 20.67 -20.27
N SER A 562 3.68 19.85 -19.33
CA SER A 562 4.42 18.67 -18.84
C SER A 562 4.64 17.62 -19.93
N TRP A 563 3.66 17.39 -20.82
CA TRP A 563 3.85 16.54 -22.00
C TRP A 563 4.95 17.06 -22.93
N LYS A 564 4.99 18.37 -23.19
CA LYS A 564 6.02 19.02 -24.01
C LYS A 564 7.43 18.90 -23.40
N VAL A 565 7.56 18.91 -22.07
CA VAL A 565 8.83 18.68 -21.36
C VAL A 565 9.28 17.21 -21.46
N LEU A 566 8.35 16.24 -21.39
CA LEU A 566 8.66 14.84 -21.72
C LEU A 566 9.15 14.72 -23.17
N PHE A 567 8.41 15.29 -24.13
CA PHE A 567 8.72 15.13 -25.55
C PHE A 567 10.00 15.86 -25.98
N SER A 568 10.39 16.96 -25.34
CA SER A 568 11.69 17.58 -25.59
C SER A 568 12.85 16.68 -25.14
N THR A 569 12.69 15.99 -24.01
CA THR A 569 13.69 15.07 -23.43
C THR A 569 13.98 13.85 -24.33
N LEU A 570 13.01 13.38 -25.11
CA LEU A 570 13.17 12.29 -26.10
C LEU A 570 14.20 12.60 -27.23
N LYS A 571 14.67 13.85 -27.34
CA LYS A 571 15.75 14.24 -28.26
C LYS A 571 17.15 13.96 -27.70
N VAL A 572 17.26 13.78 -26.38
CA VAL A 572 18.53 13.65 -25.64
C VAL A 572 18.74 12.21 -25.15
N SER A 573 17.66 11.50 -24.77
CA SER A 573 17.69 10.11 -24.29
C SER A 573 17.97 9.08 -25.41
N GLY A 574 19.15 9.15 -26.05
CA GLY A 574 19.49 8.39 -27.27
C GLY A 574 19.48 6.86 -27.15
N SER A 575 19.36 6.32 -25.93
CA SER A 575 19.13 4.90 -25.62
C SER A 575 17.71 4.42 -25.95
N LEU A 576 16.72 5.33 -25.94
CA LEU A 576 15.31 5.01 -25.95
C LEU A 576 14.76 4.77 -27.38
N LYS A 577 14.27 3.54 -27.61
CA LYS A 577 13.73 3.08 -28.90
C LYS A 577 12.21 2.90 -28.91
N GLU A 578 11.60 2.54 -27.78
CA GLU A 578 10.17 2.31 -27.68
C GLU A 578 9.49 3.17 -26.62
N LEU A 579 8.36 3.79 -26.97
CA LEU A 579 7.52 4.58 -26.08
C LEU A 579 6.08 4.08 -26.14
N ASP A 580 5.51 3.75 -24.99
CA ASP A 580 4.09 3.41 -24.82
C ASP A 580 3.43 4.42 -23.88
N LEU A 581 2.57 5.27 -24.43
CA LEU A 581 1.75 6.26 -23.73
C LEU A 581 0.27 5.82 -23.62
N SER A 582 -0.04 4.55 -23.95
CA SER A 582 -1.41 4.08 -24.09
C SER A 582 -2.23 4.27 -22.81
N GLY A 583 -3.45 4.81 -22.95
CA GLY A 583 -4.39 5.06 -21.86
C GLY A 583 -4.28 6.44 -21.21
N ASN A 584 -3.34 7.29 -21.63
CA ASN A 584 -3.27 8.70 -21.18
C ASN A 584 -4.03 9.60 -22.17
N PRO A 585 -4.89 10.52 -21.70
CA PRO A 585 -5.49 11.52 -22.58
C PRO A 585 -4.42 12.47 -23.13
N LEU A 586 -4.41 12.67 -24.45
CA LEU A 586 -3.50 13.61 -25.13
C LEU A 586 -4.31 14.60 -25.97
N SER A 587 -4.06 15.90 -25.81
CA SER A 587 -4.63 16.92 -26.69
C SER A 587 -3.92 16.90 -28.06
N CYS A 588 -4.52 17.51 -29.10
CA CYS A 588 -3.80 17.67 -30.36
C CYS A 588 -2.57 18.59 -30.24
N SER A 589 -2.49 19.48 -29.24
CA SER A 589 -1.31 20.34 -29.00
C SER A 589 -0.16 19.52 -28.40
N ALA A 590 -0.45 18.62 -27.45
CA ALA A 590 0.51 17.62 -26.99
C ALA A 590 0.96 16.70 -28.15
N VAL A 591 0.04 16.24 -29.00
CA VAL A 591 0.38 15.44 -30.19
C VAL A 591 1.21 16.22 -31.20
N GLN A 592 0.94 17.50 -31.44
CA GLN A 592 1.76 18.36 -32.31
C GLN A 592 3.20 18.44 -31.77
N SER A 593 3.37 18.68 -30.47
CA SER A 593 4.68 18.71 -29.81
C SER A 593 5.43 17.36 -29.92
N LEU A 594 4.74 16.24 -29.72
CA LEU A 594 5.28 14.90 -29.96
C LEU A 594 5.71 14.73 -31.43
N CYS A 595 4.89 15.19 -32.38
CA CYS A 595 5.20 15.12 -33.81
C CYS A 595 6.38 16.00 -34.22
N GLU A 596 6.55 17.19 -33.61
CA GLU A 596 7.76 18.02 -33.77
C GLU A 596 9.02 17.31 -33.27
N THR A 597 8.94 16.59 -32.14
CA THR A 597 10.04 15.75 -31.64
C THR A 597 10.35 14.57 -32.57
N LEU A 598 9.36 13.84 -33.06
CA LEU A 598 9.54 12.66 -33.92
C LEU A 598 10.11 12.98 -35.32
N ARG A 599 10.04 14.25 -35.72
CA ARG A 599 10.68 14.82 -36.93
C ARG A 599 12.12 15.28 -36.67
N HIS A 600 12.60 15.30 -35.42
CA HIS A 600 13.94 15.73 -35.08
C HIS A 600 14.99 14.63 -35.36
N PRO A 601 16.13 14.91 -36.03
CA PRO A 601 17.09 13.87 -36.44
C PRO A 601 17.78 13.16 -35.27
N GLN A 602 17.77 13.76 -34.07
CA GLN A 602 18.27 13.15 -32.83
C GLN A 602 17.24 12.26 -32.12
N CYS A 603 15.98 12.19 -32.57
CA CYS A 603 15.00 11.28 -31.99
C CYS A 603 15.34 9.83 -32.38
N HIS A 604 15.56 8.98 -31.38
CA HIS A 604 15.96 7.57 -31.58
C HIS A 604 14.78 6.58 -31.60
N LEU A 605 13.55 7.09 -31.60
CA LEU A 605 12.35 6.28 -31.42
C LEU A 605 11.99 5.45 -32.66
N GLU A 606 11.97 4.13 -32.47
CA GLU A 606 11.61 3.10 -33.45
C GLU A 606 10.18 2.59 -33.25
N THR A 607 9.57 2.78 -32.08
CA THR A 607 8.19 2.38 -31.79
C THR A 607 7.46 3.38 -30.91
N LEU A 608 6.24 3.73 -31.31
CA LEU A 608 5.32 4.57 -30.57
C LEU A 608 3.95 3.89 -30.40
N ARG A 609 3.40 3.89 -29.19
CA ARG A 609 2.08 3.32 -28.89
C ARG A 609 1.22 4.36 -28.16
N LEU A 610 0.15 4.81 -28.79
CA LEU A 610 -0.79 5.85 -28.33
C LEU A 610 -2.21 5.26 -28.22
N ALA A 611 -2.35 4.00 -27.81
CA ALA A 611 -3.64 3.33 -27.85
C ALA A 611 -4.55 3.79 -26.70
N SER A 612 -5.82 4.09 -26.96
CA SER A 612 -6.76 4.62 -25.94
C SER A 612 -6.34 5.99 -25.37
N CYS A 613 -5.79 6.86 -26.23
CA CYS A 613 -5.31 8.20 -25.85
C CYS A 613 -6.33 9.34 -26.08
N GLY A 614 -7.55 9.02 -26.53
CA GLY A 614 -8.60 10.00 -26.83
C GLY A 614 -8.34 10.81 -28.10
N LEU A 615 -7.49 10.32 -29.00
CA LEU A 615 -7.14 11.00 -30.25
C LEU A 615 -8.33 10.99 -31.22
N THR A 616 -8.44 12.06 -32.02
CA THR A 616 -9.49 12.26 -33.02
C THR A 616 -8.91 12.66 -34.38
N SER A 617 -9.77 12.71 -35.40
CA SER A 617 -9.41 13.05 -36.79
C SER A 617 -8.57 14.33 -36.96
N SER A 618 -8.75 15.32 -36.07
CA SER A 618 -8.00 16.58 -36.11
C SER A 618 -6.51 16.41 -35.81
N CYS A 619 -6.13 15.51 -34.91
CA CYS A 619 -4.71 15.26 -34.61
C CYS A 619 -4.03 14.36 -35.68
N CYS A 620 -4.80 13.77 -36.61
CA CYS A 620 -4.26 12.88 -37.64
C CYS A 620 -3.39 13.61 -38.68
N GLN A 621 -3.58 14.92 -38.88
CA GLN A 621 -2.75 15.70 -39.81
C GLN A 621 -1.29 15.78 -39.35
N ASP A 622 -1.04 16.03 -38.06
CA ASP A 622 0.30 16.07 -37.49
C ASP A 622 0.96 14.68 -37.49
N LEU A 623 0.23 13.64 -37.06
CA LEU A 623 0.70 12.25 -37.10
C LEU A 623 1.06 11.82 -38.54
N ALA A 624 0.23 12.15 -39.52
CA ALA A 624 0.49 11.87 -40.93
C ALA A 624 1.71 12.64 -41.46
N SER A 625 2.03 13.81 -40.90
CA SER A 625 3.26 14.55 -41.24
C SER A 625 4.54 13.84 -40.76
N VAL A 626 4.47 13.12 -39.63
CA VAL A 626 5.60 12.32 -39.11
C VAL A 626 5.90 11.13 -40.03
N LEU A 627 4.87 10.49 -40.58
CA LEU A 627 5.01 9.26 -41.38
C LEU A 627 5.95 9.42 -42.59
N SER A 628 6.08 10.62 -43.17
CA SER A 628 6.98 10.89 -44.30
C SER A 628 8.27 11.64 -43.94
N ASN A 629 8.46 12.01 -42.67
CA ASN A 629 9.58 12.87 -42.22
C ASN A 629 10.36 12.31 -41.02
N SER A 630 9.89 11.26 -40.35
CA SER A 630 10.66 10.59 -39.30
C SER A 630 11.80 9.78 -39.90
N CYS A 631 12.99 9.91 -39.31
CA CYS A 631 14.19 9.20 -39.75
C CYS A 631 14.26 7.74 -39.25
N ARG A 632 13.47 7.33 -38.24
CA ARG A 632 13.63 6.03 -37.55
C ARG A 632 12.34 5.29 -37.13
N LEU A 633 11.18 5.94 -37.07
CA LEU A 633 9.96 5.30 -36.55
C LEU A 633 9.53 4.11 -37.45
N ARG A 634 9.39 2.90 -36.84
CA ARG A 634 9.00 1.65 -37.50
C ARG A 634 7.62 1.14 -37.08
N GLU A 635 7.27 1.18 -35.79
CA GLU A 635 5.93 0.83 -35.29
C GLU A 635 5.14 2.07 -34.83
N LEU A 636 3.85 2.15 -35.19
CA LEU A 636 2.88 3.11 -34.67
C LEU A 636 1.56 2.41 -34.33
N ASP A 637 1.15 2.43 -33.07
CA ASP A 637 -0.09 1.82 -32.57
C ASP A 637 -1.10 2.89 -32.13
N LEU A 638 -2.19 3.06 -32.87
CA LEU A 638 -3.22 4.09 -32.65
C LEU A 638 -4.59 3.50 -32.29
N ARG A 639 -4.67 2.21 -31.93
CA ARG A 639 -5.94 1.52 -31.61
C ARG A 639 -6.69 2.17 -30.44
N LYS A 640 -8.01 1.99 -30.37
CA LYS A 640 -8.92 2.57 -29.38
C LYS A 640 -8.95 4.10 -29.35
N ASN A 641 -8.72 4.74 -30.50
CA ASN A 641 -8.92 6.19 -30.69
C ASN A 641 -9.98 6.41 -31.77
N ASP A 642 -10.73 7.52 -31.66
CA ASP A 642 -11.83 7.82 -32.57
C ASP A 642 -11.36 8.71 -33.74
N LEU A 643 -10.48 8.13 -34.57
CA LEU A 643 -9.82 8.85 -35.66
C LEU A 643 -10.77 9.17 -36.83
N GLY A 644 -11.90 8.45 -36.94
CA GLY A 644 -12.85 8.53 -38.04
C GLY A 644 -12.26 8.20 -39.42
N ASP A 645 -13.15 8.12 -40.42
CA ASP A 645 -12.78 7.84 -41.82
C ASP A 645 -11.72 8.83 -42.34
N LEU A 646 -11.92 10.13 -42.11
CA LEU A 646 -11.00 11.18 -42.55
C LEU A 646 -9.59 11.03 -41.96
N GLY A 647 -9.49 10.76 -40.66
CA GLY A 647 -8.20 10.62 -39.98
C GLY A 647 -7.43 9.38 -40.44
N VAL A 648 -8.13 8.25 -40.58
CA VAL A 648 -7.56 7.02 -41.13
C VAL A 648 -7.14 7.20 -42.59
N LYS A 649 -7.97 7.84 -43.43
CA LYS A 649 -7.66 8.09 -44.85
C LYS A 649 -6.39 8.92 -45.02
N LEU A 650 -6.19 9.96 -44.20
CA LEU A 650 -4.95 10.77 -44.19
C LEU A 650 -3.71 9.96 -43.80
N LEU A 651 -3.81 9.14 -42.75
CA LEU A 651 -2.71 8.27 -42.29
C LEU A 651 -2.34 7.23 -43.36
N CYS A 652 -3.34 6.54 -43.92
CA CYS A 652 -3.14 5.53 -44.96
C CYS A 652 -2.59 6.12 -46.27
N GLN A 653 -2.98 7.34 -46.66
CA GLN A 653 -2.38 8.04 -47.81
C GLN A 653 -0.88 8.31 -47.61
N ARG A 654 -0.44 8.67 -46.40
CA ARG A 654 1.00 8.89 -46.11
C ARG A 654 1.76 7.57 -45.91
N PHE A 655 1.13 6.54 -45.37
CA PHE A 655 1.70 5.18 -45.26
C PHE A 655 1.87 4.49 -46.63
N LYS A 656 1.07 4.85 -47.64
CA LYS A 656 1.24 4.45 -49.05
C LYS A 656 2.43 5.14 -49.75
N HIS A 657 3.07 6.16 -49.16
CA HIS A 657 4.12 6.95 -49.81
C HIS A 657 5.51 6.28 -49.70
N PRO A 658 6.34 6.20 -50.78
CA PRO A 658 7.63 5.50 -50.75
C PRO A 658 8.66 6.02 -49.74
N ALA A 659 8.57 7.29 -49.33
CA ALA A 659 9.43 7.85 -48.27
C ALA A 659 8.99 7.47 -46.85
N CYS A 660 7.90 6.70 -46.68
CA CYS A 660 7.42 6.27 -45.37
C CYS A 660 8.29 5.14 -44.82
N GLN A 661 9.00 5.41 -43.72
CA GLN A 661 9.85 4.44 -43.06
C GLN A 661 9.13 3.52 -42.07
N LEU A 662 7.85 3.79 -41.79
CA LEU A 662 7.02 2.97 -40.91
C LEU A 662 6.77 1.61 -41.55
N THR A 663 7.06 0.53 -40.82
CA THR A 663 6.65 -0.83 -41.19
C THR A 663 5.26 -1.09 -40.63
N PHE A 664 5.11 -1.17 -39.31
CA PHE A 664 3.86 -1.53 -38.66
C PHE A 664 2.99 -0.32 -38.30
N LEU A 665 1.80 -0.25 -38.90
CA LEU A 665 0.72 0.66 -38.50
C LEU A 665 -0.44 -0.17 -37.91
N ARG A 666 -0.90 0.15 -36.70
CA ARG A 666 -2.03 -0.55 -36.04
C ARG A 666 -3.23 0.36 -35.85
N LEU A 667 -4.37 -0.06 -36.38
CA LEU A 667 -5.66 0.63 -36.41
C LEU A 667 -6.80 -0.35 -36.06
N ASP A 668 -7.89 0.16 -35.49
CA ASP A 668 -9.13 -0.62 -35.31
C ASP A 668 -10.10 -0.35 -36.47
N GLN A 669 -10.83 -1.37 -36.91
CA GLN A 669 -11.82 -1.25 -38.01
C GLN A 669 -13.24 -0.88 -37.55
N THR A 670 -13.49 -0.81 -36.24
CA THR A 670 -14.84 -0.94 -35.66
C THR A 670 -15.74 0.28 -35.83
N SER A 671 -15.19 1.47 -36.10
CA SER A 671 -15.95 2.73 -36.26
C SER A 671 -15.88 3.33 -37.68
N LEU A 672 -15.28 2.61 -38.64
CA LEU A 672 -15.11 3.09 -40.02
C LEU A 672 -16.29 2.74 -40.92
N SER A 673 -16.51 3.49 -42.00
CA SER A 673 -17.44 3.10 -43.07
C SER A 673 -16.91 1.92 -43.90
N ASP A 674 -17.80 1.19 -44.58
CA ASP A 674 -17.42 -0.05 -45.27
C ASP A 674 -16.53 0.18 -46.51
N THR A 675 -16.69 1.33 -47.19
CA THR A 675 -15.77 1.78 -48.25
C THR A 675 -14.33 1.92 -47.74
N GLU A 676 -14.17 2.49 -46.56
CA GLU A 676 -12.87 2.72 -45.94
C GLU A 676 -12.27 1.41 -45.43
N LYS A 677 -13.10 0.45 -44.97
CA LYS A 677 -12.67 -0.93 -44.66
C LYS A 677 -12.18 -1.69 -45.90
N GLU A 678 -12.80 -1.48 -47.06
CA GLU A 678 -12.35 -2.09 -48.33
C GLU A 678 -11.05 -1.46 -48.85
N GLU A 679 -10.92 -0.13 -48.81
CA GLU A 679 -9.65 0.57 -49.11
C GLU A 679 -8.49 0.12 -48.21
N LEU A 680 -8.80 -0.22 -46.95
CA LEU A 680 -7.85 -0.74 -45.96
C LEU A 680 -7.42 -2.19 -46.24
N LYS A 681 -8.36 -3.11 -46.55
CA LYS A 681 -8.03 -4.49 -46.94
C LYS A 681 -7.15 -4.52 -48.20
N ALA A 682 -7.52 -3.74 -49.21
CA ALA A 682 -6.75 -3.59 -50.44
C ALA A 682 -5.40 -2.87 -50.27
N LEU A 683 -5.11 -2.36 -49.06
CA LEU A 683 -3.80 -1.86 -48.62
C LEU A 683 -3.02 -2.93 -47.82
N GLU A 684 -3.67 -3.69 -46.94
CA GLU A 684 -3.11 -4.82 -46.18
C GLU A 684 -2.56 -5.90 -47.13
N GLU A 685 -3.31 -6.24 -48.19
CA GLU A 685 -2.89 -7.13 -49.29
C GLU A 685 -1.63 -6.64 -50.04
N LYS A 686 -1.32 -5.33 -49.99
CA LYS A 686 -0.18 -4.70 -50.69
C LYS A 686 0.96 -4.32 -49.76
N ARG A 687 0.71 -4.23 -48.46
CA ARG A 687 1.69 -4.06 -47.38
C ARG A 687 1.25 -4.90 -46.18
N LEU A 688 1.75 -6.13 -46.12
CA LEU A 688 1.54 -7.12 -45.04
C LEU A 688 1.98 -6.65 -43.63
N GLU A 689 2.51 -5.44 -43.51
CA GLU A 689 2.95 -4.79 -42.28
C GLU A 689 1.83 -3.89 -41.69
N LEU A 690 0.79 -3.56 -42.44
CA LEU A 690 -0.44 -3.00 -41.87
C LEU A 690 -1.08 -4.09 -40.98
N LEU A 691 -1.36 -3.78 -39.72
CA LEU A 691 -1.89 -4.74 -38.75
C LEU A 691 -3.23 -4.25 -38.21
N MET A 692 -4.31 -4.71 -38.81
CA MET A 692 -5.66 -4.30 -38.41
C MET A 692 -6.25 -5.15 -37.28
N SER A 693 -7.14 -4.52 -36.52
CA SER A 693 -7.72 -5.07 -35.30
C SER A 693 -9.24 -5.13 -35.41
N THR A 694 -9.78 -6.35 -35.30
CA THR A 694 -11.20 -6.71 -35.54
C THR A 694 -11.86 -7.43 -34.37
N LEU A 695 -11.12 -7.73 -33.29
CA LEU A 695 -11.56 -8.61 -32.21
C LEU A 695 -12.46 -7.93 -31.17
N TRP A 696 -13.74 -7.80 -31.55
CA TRP A 696 -14.87 -8.09 -30.67
C TRP A 696 -15.86 -9.01 -31.40
N LYS A 697 -15.53 -10.30 -31.49
CA LYS A 697 -16.50 -11.38 -31.73
C LYS A 697 -16.03 -12.67 -31.07
N THR A 698 -16.95 -13.33 -30.39
CA THR A 698 -16.79 -14.69 -29.86
C THR A 698 -16.72 -15.69 -31.00
N SER A 699 -15.95 -16.76 -30.81
CA SER A 699 -15.93 -17.91 -31.71
C SER A 699 -17.13 -18.82 -31.45
N GLU A 700 -18.32 -18.39 -31.86
CA GLU A 700 -19.50 -19.25 -31.90
C GLU A 700 -19.44 -20.14 -33.15
N LEU A 701 -19.25 -21.45 -32.92
CA LEU A 701 -19.65 -22.47 -33.88
C LEU A 701 -21.16 -22.66 -33.72
N THR A 702 -21.93 -22.28 -34.74
CA THR A 702 -23.39 -22.34 -34.72
C THR A 702 -23.91 -23.78 -34.60
N PRO A 703 -24.94 -24.05 -33.78
CA PRO A 703 -25.50 -25.39 -33.64
C PRO A 703 -26.32 -25.81 -34.88
N THR A 704 -26.25 -27.09 -35.24
CA THR A 704 -27.06 -27.69 -36.31
C THR A 704 -28.33 -28.32 -35.72
N GLU A 705 -29.50 -28.04 -36.29
CA GLU A 705 -30.74 -28.71 -35.91
C GLU A 705 -30.80 -30.18 -36.41
N ARG A 706 -31.43 -31.07 -35.62
CA ARG A 706 -32.80 -31.64 -35.85
C ARG A 706 -32.92 -33.17 -35.60
N SER A 707 -34.05 -33.59 -34.97
CA SER A 707 -34.61 -34.98 -34.87
C SER A 707 -33.72 -36.07 -34.20
N ASP A 708 -34.20 -37.12 -33.52
CA ASP A 708 -35.49 -37.55 -32.91
C ASP A 708 -35.18 -38.74 -31.94
N GLY A 709 -36.06 -39.35 -31.13
CA GLY A 709 -37.50 -39.15 -30.85
C GLY A 709 -38.09 -40.39 -30.12
N GLY A 710 -38.98 -40.21 -29.12
CA GLY A 710 -39.55 -41.29 -28.26
C GLY A 710 -38.64 -41.78 -27.11
N GLU A 711 -39.11 -42.53 -26.09
CA GLU A 711 -40.47 -42.92 -25.67
C GLU A 711 -40.46 -43.50 -24.23
N ILE A 712 -41.61 -43.47 -23.50
CA ILE A 712 -42.07 -44.35 -22.36
C ILE A 712 -41.16 -44.46 -21.10
N ASP A 713 -41.54 -44.23 -19.82
CA ASP A 713 -42.77 -44.24 -18.98
C ASP A 713 -42.98 -45.51 -18.07
N ASN A 714 -43.61 -45.31 -16.90
CA ASN A 714 -44.21 -46.28 -15.93
C ASN A 714 -43.40 -47.04 -14.83
N SER A 715 -43.33 -46.40 -13.64
CA SER A 715 -44.08 -46.79 -12.39
C SER A 715 -43.77 -48.15 -11.65
N PRO A 716 -44.52 -48.61 -10.59
CA PRO A 716 -44.26 -48.18 -9.19
C PRO A 716 -44.41 -49.24 -8.04
N THR A 717 -44.32 -48.76 -6.77
CA THR A 717 -44.98 -49.24 -5.51
C THR A 717 -44.58 -50.51 -4.70
N SER A 718 -44.21 -50.25 -3.43
CA SER A 718 -44.60 -51.00 -2.18
C SER A 718 -43.86 -52.33 -1.86
N LEU A 719 -43.88 -52.91 -0.63
CA LEU A 719 -44.80 -52.80 0.53
C LEU A 719 -44.06 -52.89 1.90
N LYS A 720 -44.81 -52.82 3.02
CA LYS A 720 -44.36 -52.71 4.43
C LYS A 720 -44.05 -54.07 5.09
N GLU A 721 -43.24 -54.12 6.16
CA GLU A 721 -43.76 -54.46 7.50
C GLU A 721 -42.84 -54.14 8.71
N LYS A 722 -43.45 -54.11 9.91
CA LYS A 722 -42.91 -53.61 11.19
C LYS A 722 -42.24 -54.69 12.05
N LYS A 723 -41.27 -54.30 12.89
CA LYS A 723 -41.32 -54.54 14.35
C LYS A 723 -40.55 -53.48 15.14
N LEU A 724 -40.54 -53.56 16.47
CA LEU A 724 -40.47 -52.39 17.36
C LEU A 724 -39.48 -52.57 18.55
N ASN A 725 -38.98 -51.43 19.06
CA ASN A 725 -38.28 -51.20 20.34
C ASN A 725 -36.83 -51.72 20.51
N SER A 726 -35.85 -50.82 20.30
CA SER A 726 -34.95 -50.35 21.39
C SER A 726 -34.03 -49.18 20.94
N GLU A 727 -34.59 -48.03 20.52
CA GLU A 727 -33.80 -46.92 19.91
C GLU A 727 -34.06 -45.51 20.46
N GLU A 728 -34.91 -45.32 21.48
CA GLU A 728 -35.37 -43.98 21.90
C GLU A 728 -34.25 -43.05 22.42
N ASP A 729 -33.14 -43.58 22.96
CA ASP A 729 -31.95 -42.78 23.33
C ASP A 729 -31.01 -42.49 22.14
N ALA A 730 -30.98 -43.36 21.12
CA ALA A 730 -30.10 -43.22 19.96
C ALA A 730 -30.68 -42.29 18.89
N GLN A 731 -32.01 -42.29 18.75
CA GLN A 731 -32.71 -41.55 17.69
C GLN A 731 -32.63 -40.03 17.90
N LEU A 732 -32.68 -39.55 19.15
CA LEU A 732 -32.44 -38.14 19.51
C LEU A 732 -31.04 -37.65 19.10
N VAL A 733 -30.00 -38.46 19.31
CA VAL A 733 -28.63 -38.13 18.90
C VAL A 733 -28.50 -38.15 17.36
N SER A 734 -29.12 -39.12 16.70
CA SER A 734 -29.11 -39.22 15.23
C SER A 734 -29.79 -38.02 14.55
N GLU A 735 -30.97 -37.59 15.03
CA GLU A 735 -31.63 -36.39 14.51
C GLU A 735 -30.81 -35.13 14.78
N LEU A 736 -30.24 -34.96 15.98
CA LEU A 736 -29.34 -33.84 16.31
C LEU A 736 -28.13 -33.77 15.37
N VAL A 737 -27.47 -34.90 15.06
CA VAL A 737 -26.36 -34.96 14.10
C VAL A 737 -26.81 -34.58 12.69
N SER A 738 -28.05 -34.92 12.30
CA SER A 738 -28.60 -34.48 11.00
C SER A 738 -28.81 -32.96 10.95
N TYR A 739 -29.42 -32.34 11.97
CA TYR A 739 -29.61 -30.89 12.06
C TYR A 739 -28.28 -30.13 12.11
N LEU A 740 -27.29 -30.61 12.87
CA LEU A 740 -25.94 -30.03 12.92
C LEU A 740 -25.20 -30.10 11.57
N THR A 741 -25.62 -30.98 10.65
CA THR A 741 -25.08 -31.03 9.28
C THR A 741 -25.57 -29.86 8.43
N ALA A 742 -26.79 -29.36 8.68
CA ALA A 742 -27.33 -28.20 7.96
C ALA A 742 -26.69 -26.87 8.41
N ALA A 743 -26.45 -26.69 9.72
CA ALA A 743 -25.85 -25.47 10.28
C ALA A 743 -24.39 -25.22 9.84
N SER A 744 -23.72 -26.23 9.28
CA SER A 744 -22.30 -26.17 8.92
C SER A 744 -21.99 -25.18 7.77
N GLN A 745 -22.99 -24.67 7.04
CA GLN A 745 -22.79 -23.65 5.99
C GLN A 745 -22.78 -22.20 6.54
N THR A 746 -23.36 -21.94 7.71
CA THR A 746 -23.53 -20.59 8.27
C THR A 746 -22.28 -20.09 9.02
N ILE A 747 -21.45 -20.99 9.54
CA ILE A 747 -20.30 -20.66 10.40
C ILE A 747 -19.18 -19.93 9.63
N LEU A 748 -19.15 -20.03 8.30
CA LEU A 748 -18.15 -19.37 7.44
C LEU A 748 -18.51 -17.92 7.04
N THR A 749 -19.71 -17.41 7.35
CA THR A 749 -20.13 -16.05 6.95
C THR A 749 -20.12 -15.01 8.09
N GLY A 750 -19.93 -15.43 9.35
CA GLY A 750 -19.65 -14.51 10.47
C GLY A 750 -20.83 -13.71 11.06
N ASP A 751 -22.02 -13.79 10.47
CA ASP A 751 -23.25 -13.17 11.00
C ASP A 751 -23.90 -14.05 12.08
N CYS A 752 -23.91 -13.61 13.35
CA CYS A 752 -24.73 -14.24 14.39
C CYS A 752 -24.97 -13.35 15.64
N LEU A 753 -26.13 -12.70 15.72
CA LEU A 753 -27.07 -12.84 16.84
C LEU A 753 -28.38 -12.11 16.54
N GLY A 754 -29.38 -12.88 16.16
CA GLY A 754 -30.76 -12.41 15.94
C GLY A 754 -31.67 -12.79 17.11
N THR A 755 -32.91 -12.31 17.10
CA THR A 755 -33.93 -12.65 18.12
C THR A 755 -34.50 -14.07 17.97
N GLU A 756 -33.78 -14.98 17.30
CA GLU A 756 -34.23 -16.34 16.95
C GLU A 756 -33.31 -17.45 17.53
N ASP A 757 -32.24 -17.09 18.25
CA ASP A 757 -31.31 -18.05 18.88
C ASP A 757 -31.90 -18.68 20.16
N VAL A 758 -32.87 -19.58 19.95
CA VAL A 758 -33.64 -20.29 20.98
C VAL A 758 -32.98 -21.61 21.36
N PHE A 759 -32.70 -21.82 22.66
CA PHE A 759 -32.23 -23.11 23.16
C PHE A 759 -33.38 -24.12 23.23
N LEU A 760 -33.18 -25.31 22.67
CA LEU A 760 -34.14 -26.42 22.75
C LEU A 760 -33.79 -27.31 23.95
N GLY A 761 -34.78 -27.56 24.82
CA GLY A 761 -34.65 -28.42 26.00
C GLY A 761 -35.74 -29.50 26.09
N PRO A 762 -35.79 -30.27 27.21
CA PRO A 762 -36.65 -31.47 27.32
C PRO A 762 -38.17 -31.20 27.30
N ILE A 763 -38.58 -29.92 27.47
CA ILE A 763 -39.99 -29.48 27.41
C ILE A 763 -40.17 -28.44 26.28
N GLY A 764 -39.27 -28.44 25.29
CA GLY A 764 -39.31 -27.55 24.13
C GLY A 764 -38.45 -26.28 24.27
N PRO A 765 -38.82 -25.19 23.59
CA PRO A 765 -37.99 -23.99 23.47
C PRO A 765 -37.86 -23.21 24.79
N VAL A 766 -36.65 -22.73 25.07
CA VAL A 766 -36.29 -21.85 26.18
C VAL A 766 -35.93 -20.47 25.61
N ASN A 767 -36.62 -19.43 26.06
CA ASN A 767 -36.37 -18.07 25.60
C ASN A 767 -34.99 -17.58 26.05
N THR A 768 -34.24 -17.04 25.09
CA THR A 768 -32.96 -16.36 25.28
C THR A 768 -33.21 -14.85 25.43
N GLU A 769 -32.74 -14.25 26.52
CA GLU A 769 -32.81 -12.80 26.74
C GLU A 769 -31.49 -12.14 26.30
N LEU A 770 -31.54 -11.31 25.25
CA LEU A 770 -30.37 -10.59 24.74
C LEU A 770 -30.09 -9.36 25.61
N ILE A 771 -28.93 -9.34 26.29
CA ILE A 771 -28.57 -8.27 27.24
C ILE A 771 -27.77 -7.15 26.56
N ASP A 772 -26.85 -7.49 25.68
CA ASP A 772 -26.05 -6.53 24.90
C ASP A 772 -25.81 -7.10 23.49
N SER A 773 -26.45 -6.49 22.50
CA SER A 773 -26.41 -6.91 21.10
C SER A 773 -25.08 -6.63 20.41
N GLU A 774 -24.29 -5.66 20.89
CA GLU A 774 -22.98 -5.33 20.31
C GLU A 774 -21.85 -6.18 20.90
N ARG A 775 -22.04 -6.70 22.13
CA ARG A 775 -21.15 -7.70 22.75
C ARG A 775 -21.52 -9.14 22.46
N HIS A 776 -22.60 -9.38 21.72
CA HIS A 776 -23.12 -10.73 21.49
C HIS A 776 -23.36 -11.47 22.82
N LEU A 777 -23.97 -10.77 23.80
CA LEU A 777 -24.16 -11.20 25.18
C LEU A 777 -25.63 -11.54 25.45
N CYS A 778 -25.92 -12.82 25.73
CA CYS A 778 -27.24 -13.32 26.03
C CYS A 778 -27.32 -14.05 27.39
N CYS A 779 -28.54 -14.23 27.87
CA CYS A 779 -28.85 -14.88 29.14
C CYS A 779 -29.99 -15.88 28.93
N VAL A 780 -29.81 -17.10 29.44
CA VAL A 780 -30.75 -18.21 29.22
C VAL A 780 -31.08 -18.85 30.55
N HIS A 781 -32.37 -18.94 30.87
CA HIS A 781 -32.84 -19.60 32.09
C HIS A 781 -33.32 -21.02 31.80
N PHE A 782 -32.49 -22.02 32.10
CA PHE A 782 -32.84 -23.42 32.00
C PHE A 782 -33.69 -23.83 33.21
N PRO A 783 -35.00 -24.17 33.04
CA PRO A 783 -35.95 -24.25 34.15
C PRO A 783 -35.86 -25.53 34.98
N MET A 784 -35.13 -26.56 34.52
CA MET A 784 -34.95 -27.83 35.23
C MET A 784 -33.75 -28.62 34.73
N ALA A 785 -33.42 -29.71 35.42
CA ALA A 785 -32.38 -30.66 35.00
C ALA A 785 -32.67 -31.24 33.59
N GLY A 786 -31.62 -31.44 32.79
CA GLY A 786 -31.72 -31.96 31.43
C GLY A 786 -30.62 -31.48 30.50
N PHE A 787 -30.68 -31.89 29.23
CA PHE A 787 -29.82 -31.38 28.16
C PHE A 787 -30.53 -30.28 27.37
N TYR A 788 -29.82 -29.20 27.06
CA TYR A 788 -30.29 -28.05 26.32
C TYR A 788 -29.27 -27.68 25.24
N HIS A 789 -29.71 -27.44 24.01
CA HIS A 789 -28.85 -27.22 22.85
C HIS A 789 -29.33 -26.04 21.99
N CYS A 790 -28.41 -25.22 21.48
CA CYS A 790 -28.69 -24.18 20.50
C CYS A 790 -28.25 -24.65 19.10
N PRO A 791 -29.18 -25.01 18.18
CA PRO A 791 -28.84 -25.54 16.87
C PRO A 791 -27.99 -24.60 16.00
N ASN A 792 -28.23 -23.29 16.09
CA ASN A 792 -27.53 -22.28 15.28
C ASN A 792 -26.06 -22.12 15.71
N MET A 793 -25.78 -22.27 17.02
CA MET A 793 -24.43 -22.10 17.58
C MET A 793 -23.67 -23.42 17.75
N GLY A 794 -24.35 -24.58 17.70
CA GLY A 794 -23.75 -25.90 17.99
C GLY A 794 -23.33 -26.06 19.47
N LEU A 795 -23.85 -25.23 20.37
CA LEU A 795 -23.46 -25.15 21.78
C LEU A 795 -24.49 -25.87 22.66
N GLY A 796 -24.02 -26.78 23.52
CA GLY A 796 -24.88 -27.61 24.38
C GLY A 796 -24.51 -27.58 25.86
N PHE A 797 -25.53 -27.68 26.73
CA PHE A 797 -25.41 -27.71 28.19
C PHE A 797 -26.23 -28.86 28.77
N MET A 798 -25.59 -29.70 29.59
CA MET A 798 -26.29 -30.64 30.46
C MET A 798 -26.32 -30.06 31.88
N VAL A 799 -27.50 -29.77 32.43
CA VAL A 799 -27.68 -29.15 33.74
C VAL A 799 -28.34 -30.11 34.74
N SER A 800 -27.91 -30.04 36.00
CA SER A 800 -28.33 -30.93 37.10
C SER A 800 -29.54 -30.40 37.89
N ARG A 801 -29.88 -29.12 37.72
CA ARG A 801 -31.06 -28.43 38.27
C ARG A 801 -31.35 -27.16 37.47
N ALA A 802 -32.44 -26.47 37.81
CA ALA A 802 -32.74 -25.14 37.27
C ALA A 802 -31.57 -24.17 37.48
N VAL A 803 -31.18 -23.43 36.44
CA VAL A 803 -30.07 -22.48 36.46
C VAL A 803 -30.20 -21.43 35.34
N THR A 804 -29.78 -20.19 35.63
CA THR A 804 -29.55 -19.17 34.60
C THR A 804 -28.07 -19.16 34.20
N ILE A 805 -27.79 -19.21 32.90
CA ILE A 805 -26.44 -19.13 32.32
C ILE A 805 -26.35 -17.87 31.44
N THR A 806 -25.25 -17.13 31.56
CA THR A 806 -24.91 -16.02 30.65
C THR A 806 -23.85 -16.49 29.66
N ILE A 807 -23.98 -16.09 28.39
CA ILE A 807 -23.08 -16.47 27.29
C ILE A 807 -22.72 -15.21 26.52
N GLU A 808 -21.43 -15.00 26.26
CA GLU A 808 -20.85 -13.85 25.55
C GLU A 808 -19.99 -14.38 24.39
N PHE A 809 -20.05 -13.81 23.19
CA PHE A 809 -19.17 -14.22 22.09
C PHE A 809 -17.91 -13.33 22.07
N CYS A 810 -16.77 -13.86 22.54
CA CYS A 810 -15.57 -13.06 22.79
C CYS A 810 -14.68 -12.99 21.53
N SER A 811 -14.25 -11.79 21.10
CA SER A 811 -13.24 -11.69 20.01
C SER A 811 -11.84 -12.08 20.49
N TRP A 812 -11.19 -12.91 19.68
CA TRP A 812 -9.80 -13.36 19.80
C TRP A 812 -8.78 -12.24 19.89
N ASP A 813 -9.04 -11.09 19.24
CA ASP A 813 -8.18 -9.90 19.29
C ASP A 813 -7.86 -9.48 20.73
N THR A 814 -8.79 -9.73 21.66
CA THR A 814 -8.65 -9.32 23.06
C THR A 814 -7.90 -10.33 23.95
N CYS A 815 -7.57 -11.51 23.43
CA CYS A 815 -6.86 -12.58 24.15
C CYS A 815 -5.48 -12.90 23.57
N LEU A 816 -5.25 -12.68 22.27
CA LEU A 816 -4.01 -13.07 21.58
C LEU A 816 -2.77 -12.24 21.98
N ASP A 817 -2.95 -10.99 22.43
CA ASP A 817 -1.86 -10.08 22.88
C ASP A 817 -1.00 -10.61 24.06
N LYS A 818 -1.36 -11.75 24.68
CA LYS A 818 -0.75 -12.24 25.94
C LYS A 818 -0.20 -13.67 25.92
N THR A 819 -0.37 -14.48 24.87
CA THR A 819 -0.04 -15.92 24.91
C THR A 819 0.88 -16.40 23.78
N TRP A 820 1.91 -17.16 24.15
CA TRP A 820 3.04 -17.58 23.30
C TRP A 820 2.72 -18.70 22.29
N LEU A 821 1.43 -19.01 22.05
CA LEU A 821 0.98 -20.28 21.46
C LEU A 821 1.08 -20.39 19.93
N GLN A 822 1.45 -19.32 19.23
CA GLN A 822 1.40 -19.19 17.76
C GLN A 822 2.31 -20.15 16.96
N HIS A 823 2.97 -21.11 17.60
CA HIS A 823 3.90 -22.06 16.99
C HIS A 823 3.58 -23.55 17.30
N THR A 824 2.51 -23.86 18.06
CA THR A 824 2.21 -25.26 18.47
C THR A 824 0.72 -25.57 18.78
N TRP A 825 -0.18 -24.58 18.82
CA TRP A 825 -1.60 -24.84 19.10
C TRP A 825 -2.49 -24.01 18.16
N MET A 826 -3.36 -24.68 17.42
CA MET A 826 -4.37 -24.04 16.57
C MET A 826 -5.67 -23.85 17.36
N ILE A 827 -6.32 -22.72 17.13
CA ILE A 827 -7.68 -22.46 17.59
C ILE A 827 -8.63 -23.44 16.87
N ALA A 828 -9.45 -24.19 17.61
CA ALA A 828 -10.27 -25.26 17.05
C ALA A 828 -11.78 -24.95 17.02
N GLY A 829 -12.23 -23.91 17.73
CA GLY A 829 -13.63 -23.52 17.81
C GLY A 829 -13.82 -22.06 18.23
N PRO A 830 -15.06 -21.60 18.45
CA PRO A 830 -15.35 -20.25 18.91
C PRO A 830 -15.02 -20.03 20.40
N LEU A 831 -14.83 -18.77 20.79
CA LEU A 831 -14.46 -18.36 22.15
C LEU A 831 -15.69 -17.83 22.91
N PHE A 832 -16.23 -18.65 23.81
CA PHE A 832 -17.49 -18.36 24.53
C PHE A 832 -17.26 -17.94 25.98
N GLY A 833 -17.67 -16.71 26.33
CA GLY A 833 -17.75 -16.14 27.68
C GLY A 833 -18.88 -16.71 28.53
N ILE A 834 -18.83 -18.01 28.82
CA ILE A 834 -19.85 -18.71 29.61
C ILE A 834 -19.71 -18.36 31.10
N ARG A 835 -20.83 -18.03 31.76
CA ARG A 835 -20.92 -17.76 33.20
C ARG A 835 -22.10 -18.52 33.79
N ALA A 836 -21.84 -19.41 34.75
CA ALA A 836 -22.84 -20.27 35.41
C ALA A 836 -22.54 -20.49 36.89
N GLU A 837 -23.52 -20.95 37.67
CA GLU A 837 -23.32 -21.38 39.06
C GLU A 837 -22.45 -22.66 39.12
N GLN A 838 -21.49 -22.73 40.05
CA GLN A 838 -20.56 -23.85 40.11
C GLN A 838 -21.27 -25.15 40.54
N GLY A 839 -21.28 -26.15 39.65
CA GLY A 839 -21.89 -27.46 39.88
C GLY A 839 -23.39 -27.57 39.53
N THR A 840 -23.99 -26.56 38.90
CA THR A 840 -25.31 -26.72 38.24
C THR A 840 -25.20 -27.32 36.85
N VAL A 841 -24.07 -27.15 36.18
CA VAL A 841 -23.79 -27.75 34.87
C VAL A 841 -22.98 -29.03 35.08
N ALA A 842 -23.51 -30.14 34.58
CA ALA A 842 -22.87 -31.46 34.60
C ALA A 842 -21.94 -31.66 33.39
N ALA A 843 -22.25 -31.08 32.23
CA ALA A 843 -21.37 -31.07 31.05
C ALA A 843 -21.64 -29.88 30.12
N VAL A 844 -20.62 -29.42 29.40
CA VAL A 844 -20.73 -28.48 28.27
C VAL A 844 -20.18 -29.14 27.01
N TYR A 845 -20.88 -28.91 25.89
CA TYR A 845 -20.54 -29.40 24.56
C TYR A 845 -20.14 -28.18 23.73
N LEU A 846 -18.83 -27.98 23.56
CA LEU A 846 -18.23 -26.84 22.86
C LEU A 846 -18.02 -27.17 21.37
N PRO A 847 -18.63 -26.42 20.43
CA PRO A 847 -18.50 -26.69 18.99
C PRO A 847 -17.08 -26.47 18.49
N HIS A 848 -16.66 -27.25 17.48
CA HIS A 848 -15.37 -27.12 16.82
C HIS A 848 -15.45 -27.36 15.32
N PHE A 849 -14.50 -26.77 14.57
CA PHE A 849 -14.41 -26.88 13.11
C PHE A 849 -13.30 -27.85 12.64
N VAL A 850 -12.69 -28.61 13.55
CA VAL A 850 -11.77 -29.70 13.21
C VAL A 850 -12.56 -30.91 12.69
N ASP A 851 -12.23 -31.39 11.49
CA ASP A 851 -12.83 -32.60 10.89
C ASP A 851 -12.15 -33.86 11.43
N LEU A 852 -12.93 -34.78 12.00
CA LEU A 852 -12.46 -35.93 12.76
C LEU A 852 -12.91 -37.24 12.12
N GLN A 853 -12.15 -37.67 11.11
CA GLN A 853 -12.43 -38.86 10.33
C GLN A 853 -11.90 -40.15 11.00
N GLY A 854 -12.56 -40.61 12.06
CA GLY A 854 -12.30 -41.92 12.69
C GLY A 854 -13.01 -42.15 14.03
N GLU A 855 -13.19 -43.41 14.43
CA GLU A 855 -13.84 -43.78 15.69
C GLU A 855 -12.99 -43.54 16.95
N HIS A 856 -11.68 -43.31 16.80
CA HIS A 856 -10.76 -43.00 17.90
C HIS A 856 -10.03 -41.68 17.66
N VAL A 857 -10.38 -40.66 18.47
CA VAL A 857 -9.74 -39.34 18.52
C VAL A 857 -8.75 -39.31 19.68
N ASP A 858 -7.52 -38.83 19.47
CA ASP A 858 -6.54 -38.70 20.54
C ASP A 858 -6.81 -37.44 21.39
N LEU A 859 -7.33 -37.66 22.60
CA LEU A 859 -7.56 -36.60 23.59
C LEU A 859 -6.27 -35.91 24.06
N SER A 860 -5.08 -36.48 23.82
CA SER A 860 -3.80 -35.80 24.06
C SER A 860 -3.65 -34.53 23.21
N GLN A 861 -4.26 -34.50 22.02
CA GLN A 861 -4.19 -33.40 21.06
C GLN A 861 -5.21 -32.27 21.33
N PHE A 862 -6.13 -32.40 22.29
CA PHE A 862 -7.16 -31.37 22.53
C PHE A 862 -7.07 -30.76 23.93
N ASN A 863 -7.22 -29.45 24.06
CA ASN A 863 -7.29 -28.74 25.34
C ASN A 863 -8.35 -27.64 25.27
N VAL A 864 -9.19 -27.50 26.29
CA VAL A 864 -10.04 -26.31 26.47
C VAL A 864 -9.21 -25.23 27.16
N ALA A 865 -9.07 -24.06 26.54
CA ALA A 865 -8.36 -22.93 27.13
C ALA A 865 -9.32 -22.01 27.88
N HIS A 866 -8.93 -21.65 29.09
CA HIS A 866 -9.62 -20.75 30.02
C HIS A 866 -8.75 -19.53 30.23
N PHE A 867 -9.20 -18.35 29.79
CA PHE A 867 -8.44 -17.11 29.90
C PHE A 867 -8.77 -16.34 31.21
N LYS A 868 -7.92 -15.38 31.58
CA LYS A 868 -8.11 -14.38 32.63
C LYS A 868 -7.22 -13.17 32.32
N GLU A 869 -7.52 -12.01 32.91
CA GLU A 869 -6.66 -10.82 32.86
C GLU A 869 -5.19 -11.09 33.26
N GLU A 870 -4.98 -12.07 34.14
CA GLU A 870 -3.69 -12.51 34.71
C GLU A 870 -2.97 -13.60 33.90
N GLY A 871 -3.64 -14.32 32.98
CA GLY A 871 -3.05 -15.46 32.26
C GLY A 871 -4.06 -16.47 31.69
N MET A 872 -3.56 -17.59 31.19
CA MET A 872 -4.36 -18.67 30.57
C MET A 872 -4.06 -20.02 31.23
N LEU A 873 -5.09 -20.85 31.39
CA LEU A 873 -5.01 -22.24 31.85
C LEU A 873 -5.66 -23.20 30.85
N LEU A 874 -5.21 -24.46 30.84
CA LEU A 874 -5.69 -25.51 29.94
C LEU A 874 -6.35 -26.63 30.74
N GLU A 875 -7.58 -26.99 30.40
CA GLU A 875 -8.29 -28.17 30.92
C GLU A 875 -8.44 -29.22 29.81
N LYS A 876 -8.28 -30.51 30.13
CA LYS A 876 -8.49 -31.59 29.16
C LYS A 876 -10.00 -31.83 28.94
N PRO A 877 -10.51 -31.90 27.70
CA PRO A 877 -11.87 -32.35 27.46
C PRO A 877 -12.03 -33.81 27.88
N ALA A 878 -13.19 -34.18 28.40
CA ALA A 878 -13.49 -35.54 28.85
C ALA A 878 -13.63 -36.50 27.66
N ARG A 879 -14.14 -36.00 26.53
CA ARG A 879 -14.11 -36.63 25.21
C ARG A 879 -14.24 -35.58 24.10
N VAL A 880 -13.93 -35.96 22.87
CA VAL A 880 -14.15 -35.15 21.67
C VAL A 880 -14.97 -35.99 20.69
N GLU A 881 -16.08 -35.41 20.23
CA GLU A 881 -17.05 -35.99 19.29
C GLU A 881 -16.93 -35.22 17.96
N PRO A 882 -17.33 -35.75 16.78
CA PRO A 882 -16.92 -35.22 15.47
C PRO A 882 -17.26 -33.75 15.13
N ARG A 883 -18.02 -33.04 15.97
CA ARG A 883 -18.30 -31.59 15.85
C ARG A 883 -18.21 -30.82 17.17
N CYS A 884 -17.93 -31.47 18.29
CA CYS A 884 -17.86 -30.80 19.59
C CYS A 884 -16.97 -31.51 20.62
N ALA A 885 -16.31 -30.75 21.48
CA ALA A 885 -15.58 -31.26 22.63
C ALA A 885 -16.42 -31.16 23.90
N VAL A 886 -16.45 -32.23 24.69
CA VAL A 886 -17.28 -32.32 25.90
C VAL A 886 -16.41 -32.09 27.14
N LEU A 887 -16.76 -31.08 27.94
CA LEU A 887 -16.14 -30.78 29.23
C LEU A 887 -17.10 -31.17 30.35
N GLU A 888 -16.80 -32.24 31.07
CA GLU A 888 -17.63 -32.75 32.17
C GLU A 888 -17.28 -32.11 33.51
N ASN A 889 -18.30 -31.91 34.35
CA ASN A 889 -18.27 -31.15 35.60
C ASN A 889 -17.50 -29.83 35.47
N PRO A 890 -17.78 -29.02 34.43
CA PRO A 890 -16.95 -27.92 33.94
C PRO A 890 -16.50 -26.99 35.08
N SER A 891 -15.20 -26.70 35.13
CA SER A 891 -14.62 -25.84 36.17
C SER A 891 -15.15 -24.41 36.11
N PHE A 892 -15.46 -23.92 34.90
CA PHE A 892 -15.80 -22.53 34.53
C PHE A 892 -14.87 -21.46 35.10
N SER A 893 -13.69 -21.84 35.60
CA SER A 893 -12.74 -20.91 36.19
C SER A 893 -11.36 -21.55 36.37
N PRO A 894 -10.27 -20.80 36.08
CA PRO A 894 -8.92 -21.07 36.56
C PRO A 894 -8.84 -21.58 38.00
N ILE A 895 -9.61 -20.96 38.92
CA ILE A 895 -9.63 -21.32 40.34
C ILE A 895 -10.45 -22.60 40.55
N GLY A 896 -11.48 -22.85 39.74
CA GLY A 896 -12.24 -24.10 39.75
C GLY A 896 -11.41 -25.33 39.38
N VAL A 897 -10.48 -25.20 38.42
CA VAL A 897 -9.53 -26.27 38.05
C VAL A 897 -8.64 -26.63 39.25
N LEU A 898 -8.09 -25.62 39.94
CA LEU A 898 -7.23 -25.82 41.11
C LEU A 898 -8.00 -26.32 42.34
N LEU A 899 -9.22 -25.82 42.58
CA LEU A 899 -10.05 -26.22 43.72
C LEU A 899 -10.61 -27.65 43.61
N ARG A 900 -10.64 -28.27 42.41
CA ARG A 900 -10.89 -29.73 42.29
C ARG A 900 -9.92 -30.57 43.12
N MET A 901 -8.72 -30.06 43.42
CA MET A 901 -7.72 -30.75 44.25
C MET A 901 -7.83 -30.44 45.77
N ILE A 902 -8.78 -29.60 46.21
CA ILE A 902 -8.96 -29.24 47.63
C ILE A 902 -10.45 -29.38 48.04
N PRO A 903 -10.83 -30.45 48.76
CA PRO A 903 -12.23 -30.66 49.16
C PRO A 903 -12.64 -29.71 50.28
N GLY A 904 -13.38 -28.64 49.94
CA GLY A 904 -14.09 -27.82 50.94
C GLY A 904 -14.52 -26.42 50.49
N ALA A 905 -13.87 -25.79 49.51
CA ALA A 905 -14.17 -24.42 49.10
C ALA A 905 -15.17 -24.36 47.93
N ARG A 906 -16.41 -23.90 48.19
CA ARG A 906 -17.43 -23.62 47.17
C ARG A 906 -18.24 -22.36 47.52
N HIS A 907 -17.74 -21.19 47.14
CA HIS A 907 -18.53 -19.95 47.03
C HIS A 907 -18.05 -19.15 45.81
N PHE A 908 -18.93 -18.33 45.25
CA PHE A 908 -18.92 -17.90 43.84
C PHE A 908 -17.72 -17.05 43.40
N ILE A 909 -17.10 -17.42 42.27
CA ILE A 909 -16.15 -16.58 41.50
C ILE A 909 -16.44 -16.79 39.99
N PRO A 910 -16.85 -15.76 39.22
CA PRO A 910 -16.99 -15.82 37.76
C PRO A 910 -15.72 -15.30 37.04
N ILE A 911 -15.11 -16.07 36.12
CA ILE A 911 -14.03 -15.66 35.16
C ILE A 911 -13.55 -16.89 34.36
N ILE A 912 -13.35 -16.93 33.03
CA ILE A 912 -13.67 -16.06 31.87
C ILE A 912 -13.81 -16.98 30.61
N CYS A 913 -13.99 -16.43 29.40
CA CYS A 913 -14.17 -17.14 28.10
C CYS A 913 -13.40 -18.47 27.90
N THR A 914 -14.10 -19.46 27.36
CA THR A 914 -13.62 -20.81 27.03
C THR A 914 -13.65 -21.10 25.52
N THR A 915 -12.62 -21.78 25.03
CA THR A 915 -12.46 -22.22 23.63
C THR A 915 -11.79 -23.57 23.57
N LEU A 916 -12.04 -24.34 22.51
CA LEU A 916 -11.18 -25.48 22.18
C LEU A 916 -9.90 -25.01 21.48
N LEU A 917 -8.76 -25.55 21.91
CA LEU A 917 -7.50 -25.55 21.19
C LEU A 917 -7.19 -26.99 20.75
N TYR A 918 -6.69 -27.13 19.53
CA TYR A 918 -6.15 -28.36 18.99
C TYR A 918 -4.62 -28.26 18.89
N TYR A 919 -3.94 -29.37 19.15
CA TYR A 919 -2.48 -29.47 19.09
C TYR A 919 -2.05 -29.58 17.63
N TYR A 920 -2.14 -28.45 16.94
CA TYR A 920 -1.42 -28.25 15.70
C TYR A 920 0.06 -28.01 16.05
N LEU A 921 0.77 -29.11 16.27
CA LEU A 921 2.07 -29.21 15.60
C LEU A 921 1.84 -28.71 14.17
N SER A 922 2.44 -27.57 13.83
CA SER A 922 3.17 -27.55 12.58
C SER A 922 4.40 -28.42 12.85
N PRO A 923 4.48 -29.65 12.33
CA PRO A 923 5.78 -30.27 12.17
C PRO A 923 6.56 -29.38 11.20
N ASP A 924 7.88 -29.52 11.16
CA ASP A 924 8.67 -28.87 10.11
C ASP A 924 8.28 -29.51 8.76
N GLU A 925 7.27 -28.94 8.08
CA GLU A 925 6.62 -29.57 6.93
C GLU A 925 7.61 -29.64 5.77
N VAL A 926 8.08 -30.86 5.48
CA VAL A 926 9.25 -31.06 4.63
C VAL A 926 8.81 -31.01 3.17
N THR A 927 8.67 -29.79 2.65
CA THR A 927 8.44 -29.54 1.22
C THR A 927 9.71 -29.84 0.43
N LEU A 928 9.62 -30.78 -0.52
CA LEU A 928 10.73 -31.22 -1.36
C LEU A 928 10.42 -30.89 -2.82
N HIS A 929 11.30 -30.14 -3.49
CA HIS A 929 11.20 -29.88 -4.93
C HIS A 929 11.99 -30.93 -5.73
N LEU A 930 11.29 -31.79 -6.47
CA LEU A 930 11.89 -32.84 -7.31
C LEU A 930 11.96 -32.40 -8.78
N TYR A 931 13.14 -31.98 -9.23
CA TYR A 931 13.40 -31.58 -10.61
C TYR A 931 13.75 -32.76 -11.51
N LEU A 932 13.20 -32.79 -12.73
CA LEU A 932 13.54 -33.77 -13.76
C LEU A 932 14.16 -33.07 -14.97
N VAL A 933 15.49 -32.88 -14.92
CA VAL A 933 16.24 -32.09 -15.92
C VAL A 933 17.39 -32.86 -16.58
N PRO A 934 17.82 -32.47 -17.79
CA PRO A 934 19.04 -32.99 -18.41
C PRO A 934 20.30 -32.73 -17.57
N CYS A 935 21.33 -33.56 -17.74
CA CYS A 935 22.63 -33.42 -17.07
C CYS A 935 23.47 -32.25 -17.64
N ASP A 936 22.99 -31.03 -17.45
CA ASP A 936 23.65 -29.77 -17.83
C ASP A 936 23.97 -28.96 -16.56
N CYS A 937 25.26 -28.66 -16.35
CA CYS A 937 25.72 -27.92 -15.17
C CYS A 937 25.15 -26.49 -15.09
N SER A 938 24.77 -25.91 -16.23
CA SER A 938 24.19 -24.56 -16.33
C SER A 938 22.73 -24.56 -15.89
N ILE A 939 21.98 -25.62 -16.21
CA ILE A 939 20.61 -25.82 -15.70
C ILE A 939 20.65 -26.10 -14.20
N GLN A 940 21.60 -26.93 -13.73
CA GLN A 940 21.76 -27.17 -12.29
C GLN A 940 22.11 -25.89 -11.51
N LYS A 941 22.97 -25.02 -12.06
CA LYS A 941 23.27 -23.71 -11.44
C LYS A 941 22.04 -22.82 -11.38
N ALA A 942 21.25 -22.76 -12.46
CA ALA A 942 20.02 -21.97 -12.48
C ALA A 942 18.97 -22.47 -11.47
N ILE A 943 18.84 -23.79 -11.24
CA ILE A 943 17.98 -24.33 -10.17
C ILE A 943 18.54 -23.96 -8.79
N ASP A 944 19.84 -24.22 -8.55
CA ASP A 944 20.45 -23.94 -7.26
C ASP A 944 20.37 -22.41 -6.93
N GLU A 945 20.42 -21.51 -7.93
CA GLU A 945 20.13 -20.06 -7.83
C GLU A 945 18.62 -19.69 -7.74
N GLU A 946 17.73 -20.53 -8.28
CA GLU A 946 16.29 -20.34 -8.16
C GLU A 946 15.86 -20.58 -6.70
N GLU A 947 16.41 -21.63 -6.09
CA GLU A 947 16.09 -22.15 -4.76
C GLU A 947 16.85 -21.50 -3.59
N GLU A 948 18.02 -20.87 -3.83
CA GLU A 948 18.81 -20.19 -2.77
C GLU A 948 17.99 -19.16 -1.97
N LYS A 949 16.95 -18.59 -2.60
CA LYS A 949 15.98 -17.66 -1.99
C LYS A 949 15.19 -18.24 -0.82
N PHE A 950 15.13 -19.57 -0.70
CA PHE A 950 14.30 -20.32 0.24
C PHE A 950 15.11 -21.13 1.26
N GLN A 951 16.42 -20.92 1.38
CA GLN A 951 17.33 -21.66 2.29
C GLN A 951 17.33 -23.19 2.09
N PHE A 952 17.19 -23.64 0.85
CA PHE A 952 17.09 -25.07 0.49
C PHE A 952 18.33 -25.91 0.88
N VAL A 953 18.11 -27.22 1.09
CA VAL A 953 19.17 -28.22 1.29
C VAL A 953 19.07 -29.28 0.18
N ARG A 954 20.13 -29.42 -0.62
CA ARG A 954 20.15 -30.35 -1.75
C ARG A 954 20.44 -31.79 -1.30
N ILE A 955 19.43 -32.64 -1.39
CA ILE A 955 19.51 -34.05 -0.93
C ILE A 955 20.16 -34.93 -2.01
N HIS A 956 21.29 -35.55 -1.68
CA HIS A 956 21.98 -36.46 -2.59
C HIS A 956 21.38 -37.87 -2.57
N LYS A 957 20.90 -38.33 -3.73
CA LYS A 957 20.27 -39.64 -3.95
C LYS A 957 20.86 -40.32 -5.21
N PRO A 958 20.82 -41.65 -5.32
CA PRO A 958 21.38 -42.37 -6.48
C PRO A 958 20.71 -41.96 -7.80
N PRO A 959 21.42 -42.10 -8.94
CA PRO A 959 20.89 -41.81 -10.26
C PRO A 959 19.76 -42.78 -10.67
N PRO A 960 19.02 -42.48 -11.76
CA PRO A 960 18.08 -43.42 -12.37
C PRO A 960 18.69 -44.80 -12.67
N LEU A 961 17.85 -45.83 -12.57
CA LEU A 961 18.18 -47.24 -12.85
C LEU A 961 18.31 -47.50 -14.35
N ASP A 962 17.56 -46.74 -15.16
CA ASP A 962 17.47 -46.88 -16.61
C ASP A 962 17.59 -45.51 -17.31
N ALA A 963 17.85 -45.54 -18.62
CA ALA A 963 18.00 -44.33 -19.42
C ALA A 963 16.68 -43.56 -19.58
N LEU A 964 16.72 -42.25 -19.31
CA LEU A 964 15.59 -41.34 -19.53
C LEU A 964 15.53 -40.83 -20.98
N TYR A 965 14.32 -40.60 -21.49
CA TYR A 965 14.08 -40.15 -22.87
C TYR A 965 13.47 -38.75 -22.90
N LEU A 966 14.04 -37.87 -23.73
CA LEU A 966 13.53 -36.50 -23.91
C LEU A 966 12.13 -36.52 -24.52
N GLY A 967 11.19 -35.80 -23.93
CA GLY A 967 9.76 -35.80 -24.29
C GLY A 967 8.94 -36.95 -23.69
N SER A 968 9.56 -37.89 -22.97
CA SER A 968 8.80 -38.86 -22.16
C SER A 968 8.33 -38.25 -20.84
N ARG A 969 7.24 -38.83 -20.31
CA ARG A 969 6.62 -38.42 -19.06
C ARG A 969 6.71 -39.48 -17.99
N TYR A 970 6.95 -39.02 -16.77
CA TYR A 970 7.27 -39.85 -15.62
C TYR A 970 6.34 -39.46 -14.47
N VAL A 971 5.84 -40.47 -13.75
CA VAL A 971 4.91 -40.32 -12.63
C VAL A 971 5.65 -40.53 -11.33
N VAL A 972 5.55 -39.57 -10.41
CA VAL A 972 6.18 -39.58 -9.10
C VAL A 972 5.19 -40.09 -8.05
N SER A 973 5.64 -40.96 -7.15
CA SER A 973 4.81 -41.54 -6.07
C SER A 973 5.63 -41.82 -4.81
N GLY A 974 4.97 -41.98 -3.67
CA GLY A 974 5.63 -42.21 -2.37
C GLY A 974 4.87 -43.16 -1.43
N SER A 975 5.54 -43.65 -0.39
CA SER A 975 5.05 -44.71 0.51
C SER A 975 4.50 -44.23 1.87
N GLY A 976 3.80 -43.11 1.92
CA GLY A 976 3.31 -42.51 3.18
C GLY A 976 2.27 -41.43 2.92
N LYS A 977 1.83 -40.72 3.98
CA LYS A 977 1.05 -39.49 3.83
C LYS A 977 1.97 -38.38 3.29
N MET A 978 1.82 -38.03 2.03
CA MET A 978 2.43 -36.87 1.39
C MET A 978 1.58 -36.48 0.18
N ASP A 979 1.49 -35.18 -0.09
CA ASP A 979 0.89 -34.68 -1.32
C ASP A 979 1.98 -34.38 -2.35
N ILE A 980 1.71 -34.67 -3.63
CA ILE A 980 2.66 -34.54 -4.73
C ILE A 980 2.00 -33.77 -5.87
N ILE A 981 2.48 -32.57 -6.18
CA ILE A 981 1.85 -31.65 -7.14
C ILE A 981 2.91 -31.01 -8.05
N PRO A 982 2.84 -31.18 -9.39
CA PRO A 982 2.10 -32.21 -10.11
C PRO A 982 2.72 -33.60 -9.91
N GLN A 983 1.92 -34.66 -10.00
CA GLN A 983 2.41 -36.06 -9.99
C GLN A 983 3.12 -36.48 -11.30
N GLU A 984 3.06 -35.66 -12.35
CA GLU A 984 3.53 -35.99 -13.70
C GLU A 984 4.54 -34.95 -14.20
N LEU A 985 5.77 -35.39 -14.47
CA LEU A 985 6.86 -34.56 -15.02
C LEU A 985 7.21 -34.99 -16.45
N GLU A 986 7.48 -34.01 -17.31
CA GLU A 986 7.93 -34.22 -18.69
C GLU A 986 9.41 -33.82 -18.81
N LEU A 987 10.28 -34.77 -19.14
CA LEU A 987 11.71 -34.50 -19.32
C LEU A 987 11.93 -33.71 -20.63
N CYS A 988 12.03 -32.40 -20.52
CA CYS A 988 12.24 -31.49 -21.65
C CYS A 988 13.51 -30.65 -21.45
N TYR A 989 14.20 -30.29 -22.54
CA TYR A 989 15.34 -29.39 -22.47
C TYR A 989 14.84 -27.94 -22.39
N ARG A 990 15.08 -27.28 -21.25
CA ARG A 990 14.78 -25.86 -21.04
C ARG A 990 16.07 -25.09 -20.83
N SER A 991 16.24 -23.97 -21.53
CA SER A 991 17.39 -23.09 -21.36
C SER A 991 17.49 -22.58 -19.91
N PRO A 992 18.71 -22.40 -19.34
CA PRO A 992 18.89 -21.98 -17.94
C PRO A 992 18.18 -20.66 -17.55
N GLY A 993 17.95 -19.75 -18.49
CA GLY A 993 17.19 -18.50 -18.27
C GLY A 993 15.66 -18.68 -18.22
N VAL A 994 15.16 -19.90 -18.00
CA VAL A 994 13.73 -20.24 -17.91
C VAL A 994 13.55 -21.21 -16.74
N SER A 995 12.56 -20.93 -15.87
CA SER A 995 12.24 -21.76 -14.70
C SER A 995 11.93 -23.21 -15.11
N GLN A 996 12.45 -24.15 -14.32
CA GLN A 996 12.44 -25.58 -14.62
C GLN A 996 11.13 -26.25 -14.15
N LEU A 997 10.89 -27.50 -14.56
CA LEU A 997 9.75 -28.28 -14.03
C LEU A 997 10.20 -29.09 -12.81
N PHE A 998 9.43 -28.98 -11.73
CA PHE A 998 9.54 -29.80 -10.54
C PHE A 998 8.17 -30.31 -10.08
N SER A 999 8.19 -31.40 -9.30
CA SER A 999 7.08 -31.78 -8.43
C SER A 999 7.37 -31.24 -7.04
N GLU A 1000 6.43 -30.50 -6.47
CA GLU A 1000 6.38 -30.20 -5.05
C GLU A 1000 5.88 -31.45 -4.31
N ILE A 1001 6.58 -31.85 -3.24
CA ILE A 1001 6.23 -33.00 -2.40
C ILE A 1001 6.14 -32.51 -0.96
N SER A 1002 4.91 -32.35 -0.44
CA SER A 1002 4.65 -31.89 0.93
C SER A 1002 4.53 -33.10 1.84
N VAL A 1003 5.47 -33.26 2.78
CA VAL A 1003 5.43 -34.33 3.79
C VAL A 1003 5.04 -33.75 5.14
N SER A 1004 3.91 -34.19 5.69
CA SER A 1004 3.43 -33.70 6.98
C SER A 1004 4.38 -34.04 8.13
N GLU A 1005 4.83 -35.29 8.25
CA GLU A 1005 5.74 -35.74 9.32
C GLU A 1005 6.77 -36.74 8.75
N LEU A 1006 8.06 -36.38 8.75
CA LEU A 1006 9.15 -37.24 8.26
C LEU A 1006 9.83 -38.03 9.39
N ASP A 1007 9.02 -38.62 10.27
CA ASP A 1007 9.45 -39.45 11.40
C ASP A 1007 10.02 -40.82 10.97
N SER A 1008 9.64 -41.28 9.78
CA SER A 1008 10.02 -42.59 9.24
C SER A 1008 10.61 -42.49 7.85
N ALA A 1009 11.23 -43.58 7.38
CA ALA A 1009 11.94 -43.59 6.11
C ALA A 1009 10.97 -43.71 4.91
N ILE A 1010 10.71 -42.59 4.22
CA ILE A 1010 9.80 -42.52 3.08
C ILE A 1010 10.47 -43.06 1.82
N ARG A 1011 9.81 -44.01 1.14
CA ARG A 1011 10.24 -44.53 -0.16
C ARG A 1011 9.56 -43.73 -1.27
N LEU A 1012 10.35 -43.06 -2.10
CA LEU A 1012 9.90 -42.36 -3.31
C LEU A 1012 10.20 -43.21 -4.55
N LYS A 1013 9.34 -43.11 -5.56
CA LYS A 1013 9.42 -43.84 -6.83
C LYS A 1013 9.08 -42.94 -8.01
N MET A 1014 9.69 -43.21 -9.15
CA MET A 1014 9.36 -42.60 -10.43
C MET A 1014 9.22 -43.67 -11.52
N GLU A 1015 8.05 -43.74 -12.16
CA GLU A 1015 7.71 -44.71 -13.20
C GLU A 1015 7.45 -44.02 -14.55
N GLU A 1016 7.83 -44.63 -15.68
CA GLU A 1016 7.46 -44.10 -17.00
C GLU A 1016 5.96 -44.26 -17.24
N LYS A 1017 5.24 -43.14 -17.48
CA LYS A 1017 3.77 -43.10 -17.58
C LYS A 1017 3.17 -44.07 -18.60
N LYS A 1018 3.90 -44.36 -19.69
CA LYS A 1018 3.44 -45.20 -20.80
C LYS A 1018 3.42 -46.69 -20.46
N ASN A 1019 4.45 -47.17 -19.76
CA ASN A 1019 4.71 -48.60 -19.56
C ASN A 1019 4.65 -49.03 -18.08
N ARG A 1020 4.62 -48.07 -17.13
CA ARG A 1020 4.82 -48.27 -15.69
C ARG A 1020 6.11 -49.00 -15.32
N THR A 1021 7.15 -48.79 -16.14
CA THR A 1021 8.51 -49.23 -15.84
C THR A 1021 9.08 -48.36 -14.72
N LEU A 1022 9.58 -48.96 -13.64
CA LEU A 1022 10.23 -48.24 -12.53
C LEU A 1022 11.62 -47.76 -12.96
N ILE A 1023 11.80 -46.44 -13.08
CA ILE A 1023 13.03 -45.82 -13.57
C ILE A 1023 13.91 -45.29 -12.43
N TRP A 1024 13.31 -44.95 -11.29
CA TRP A 1024 14.04 -44.53 -10.10
C TRP A 1024 13.26 -44.91 -8.84
N GLU A 1025 13.97 -45.40 -7.83
CA GLU A 1025 13.45 -45.67 -6.50
C GLU A 1025 14.48 -45.19 -5.47
N THR A 1026 14.04 -44.51 -4.42
CA THR A 1026 14.92 -44.12 -3.34
C THR A 1026 14.24 -44.15 -1.97
N LEU A 1027 15.05 -44.17 -0.92
CA LEU A 1027 14.60 -44.09 0.46
C LEU A 1027 15.14 -42.82 1.09
N LEU A 1028 14.25 -41.91 1.47
CA LEU A 1028 14.51 -40.67 2.19
C LEU A 1028 14.36 -40.93 3.70
N LYS A 1029 15.31 -40.47 4.51
CA LYS A 1029 15.35 -40.67 5.96
C LYS A 1029 15.42 -39.32 6.67
N PRO A 1030 14.96 -39.22 7.94
CA PRO A 1030 15.05 -37.97 8.72
C PRO A 1030 16.48 -37.42 8.84
N GLY A 1031 17.49 -38.29 8.83
CA GLY A 1031 18.90 -37.90 8.87
C GLY A 1031 19.43 -37.26 7.59
N ASP A 1032 18.74 -37.42 6.45
CA ASP A 1032 19.18 -36.87 5.15
C ASP A 1032 18.87 -35.37 5.00
N LEU A 1033 18.03 -34.81 5.88
CA LEU A 1033 17.58 -33.42 5.87
C LEU A 1033 18.52 -32.48 6.65
N ARG A 1034 19.47 -33.02 7.41
CA ARG A 1034 20.39 -32.21 8.23
C ARG A 1034 21.45 -31.58 7.32
N SER A 1035 21.54 -30.26 7.35
CA SER A 1035 22.53 -29.51 6.59
C SER A 1035 23.96 -30.01 6.91
N PRO A 1036 24.77 -30.33 5.89
CA PRO A 1036 26.13 -30.81 6.12
C PRO A 1036 26.96 -29.67 6.73
N SER A 1037 27.50 -29.90 7.93
CA SER A 1037 28.42 -28.96 8.57
C SER A 1037 29.63 -28.70 7.68
N THR A 1038 30.12 -27.46 7.67
CA THR A 1038 31.06 -26.92 6.67
C THR A 1038 32.42 -27.64 6.66
N LEU A 1039 32.45 -28.77 5.97
CA LEU A 1039 33.64 -29.57 5.68
C LEU A 1039 33.75 -29.69 4.17
N VAL A 1040 34.59 -28.84 3.58
CA VAL A 1040 35.04 -28.99 2.19
C VAL A 1040 35.54 -30.43 2.04
N PRO A 1041 34.98 -31.25 1.11
CA PRO A 1041 35.44 -32.61 0.91
C PRO A 1041 36.94 -32.57 0.59
N PRO A 1042 37.81 -33.17 1.43
CA PRO A 1042 39.24 -33.15 1.17
C PRO A 1042 39.49 -33.84 -0.18
N ALA A 1043 40.34 -33.25 -1.01
CA ALA A 1043 40.69 -33.84 -2.30
C ALA A 1043 41.07 -35.32 -2.11
N PRO A 1044 40.59 -36.24 -2.97
CA PRO A 1044 40.68 -37.66 -2.72
C PRO A 1044 42.15 -38.08 -2.57
N LYS A 1045 42.54 -38.42 -1.33
CA LYS A 1045 43.91 -38.80 -0.96
C LYS A 1045 44.24 -40.20 -1.48
N GLY A 1046 44.45 -40.26 -2.79
CA GLY A 1046 44.85 -41.46 -3.51
C GLY A 1046 46.19 -41.99 -3.00
N SER A 1047 46.34 -43.31 -3.06
CA SER A 1047 47.65 -43.95 -2.93
C SER A 1047 48.59 -43.52 -4.06
N LEU A 1048 49.89 -43.83 -3.89
CA LEU A 1048 51.07 -43.27 -4.59
C LEU A 1048 51.17 -43.48 -6.13
N ALA A 1049 50.06 -43.62 -6.87
CA ALA A 1049 50.06 -43.95 -8.29
C ALA A 1049 49.03 -43.19 -9.17
N LEU A 1050 48.19 -42.30 -8.63
CA LEU A 1050 47.15 -41.58 -9.39
C LEU A 1050 47.48 -40.09 -9.62
N PRO A 1051 47.20 -39.52 -10.83
CA PRO A 1051 47.29 -38.08 -11.07
C PRO A 1051 46.31 -37.28 -10.22
N HIS A 1052 46.69 -36.05 -9.84
CA HIS A 1052 45.82 -35.13 -9.11
C HIS A 1052 44.56 -34.79 -9.92
N PHE A 1053 43.42 -34.57 -9.25
CA PHE A 1053 42.11 -34.35 -9.88
C PHE A 1053 42.13 -33.29 -10.99
N VAL A 1054 42.72 -32.11 -10.73
CA VAL A 1054 42.79 -31.01 -11.71
C VAL A 1054 43.60 -31.37 -12.97
N ASP A 1055 44.60 -32.25 -12.86
CA ASP A 1055 45.35 -32.75 -14.01
C ASP A 1055 44.57 -33.85 -14.75
N ARG A 1056 43.85 -34.72 -14.02
CA ARG A 1056 43.00 -35.78 -14.57
C ARG A 1056 41.86 -35.22 -15.42
N HIS A 1057 41.22 -34.14 -14.96
CA HIS A 1057 40.07 -33.51 -15.62
C HIS A 1057 40.44 -32.25 -16.42
N ARG A 1058 41.75 -31.98 -16.61
CA ARG A 1058 42.32 -30.77 -17.24
C ARG A 1058 41.61 -30.33 -18.52
N LYS A 1059 41.27 -31.25 -19.43
CA LYS A 1059 40.54 -30.91 -20.66
C LYS A 1059 39.12 -30.40 -20.38
N GLN A 1060 38.38 -31.11 -19.52
CA GLN A 1060 36.99 -30.78 -19.20
C GLN A 1060 36.90 -29.46 -18.43
N LEU A 1061 37.88 -29.15 -17.58
CA LEU A 1061 37.99 -27.87 -16.89
C LEU A 1061 38.33 -26.72 -17.86
N VAL A 1062 39.29 -26.93 -18.77
CA VAL A 1062 39.63 -25.96 -19.83
C VAL A 1062 38.45 -25.63 -20.74
N ASP A 1063 37.66 -26.63 -21.14
CA ASP A 1063 36.59 -26.46 -22.11
C ASP A 1063 35.24 -26.04 -21.47
N ARG A 1064 35.12 -25.93 -20.13
CA ARG A 1064 33.84 -25.71 -19.41
C ARG A 1064 33.85 -24.72 -18.23
N VAL A 1065 34.99 -24.25 -17.75
CA VAL A 1065 35.03 -23.14 -16.76
C VAL A 1065 34.64 -21.83 -17.46
N THR A 1066 33.63 -21.14 -16.94
CA THR A 1066 33.03 -19.96 -17.60
C THR A 1066 33.46 -18.63 -16.99
N SER A 1067 33.80 -18.57 -15.69
CA SER A 1067 34.34 -17.36 -15.04
C SER A 1067 35.75 -17.62 -14.52
N VAL A 1068 36.77 -17.33 -15.34
CA VAL A 1068 38.16 -17.62 -14.97
C VAL A 1068 38.73 -16.55 -14.04
N ASP A 1069 38.35 -15.27 -14.20
CA ASP A 1069 38.76 -14.19 -13.29
C ASP A 1069 38.49 -14.54 -11.82
N SER A 1070 37.29 -15.03 -11.48
CA SER A 1070 36.95 -15.45 -10.11
C SER A 1070 37.81 -16.60 -9.58
N VAL A 1071 38.35 -17.45 -10.45
CA VAL A 1071 39.31 -18.51 -10.09
C VAL A 1071 40.70 -17.91 -9.86
N LEU A 1072 41.11 -16.94 -10.69
CA LEU A 1072 42.39 -16.26 -10.57
C LEU A 1072 42.47 -15.39 -9.32
N ASP A 1073 41.38 -14.67 -8.98
CA ASP A 1073 41.30 -13.79 -7.81
C ASP A 1073 41.49 -14.56 -6.49
N LEU A 1074 41.01 -15.81 -6.41
CA LEU A 1074 41.22 -16.70 -5.26
C LEU A 1074 42.64 -17.30 -5.18
N LEU A 1075 43.38 -17.32 -6.29
CA LEU A 1075 44.75 -17.88 -6.39
C LEU A 1075 45.83 -16.78 -6.41
N HIS A 1076 45.43 -15.52 -6.58
CA HIS A 1076 46.25 -14.32 -6.53
C HIS A 1076 46.89 -14.16 -5.14
N GLY A 1077 48.18 -13.80 -5.10
CA GLY A 1077 48.97 -13.69 -3.87
C GLY A 1077 49.27 -15.01 -3.14
N GLN A 1078 48.49 -16.06 -3.35
CA GLN A 1078 48.68 -17.38 -2.73
C GLN A 1078 49.52 -18.34 -3.59
N ILE A 1079 49.31 -18.36 -4.91
CA ILE A 1079 49.98 -19.28 -5.85
C ILE A 1079 50.49 -18.52 -7.09
N LEU A 1080 49.68 -17.61 -7.60
CA LEU A 1080 50.03 -16.77 -8.75
C LEU A 1080 50.72 -15.49 -8.25
N SER A 1081 51.88 -15.19 -8.83
CA SER A 1081 52.45 -13.83 -8.75
C SER A 1081 51.66 -12.88 -9.63
N GLU A 1082 51.78 -11.57 -9.39
CA GLU A 1082 51.19 -10.50 -10.22
C GLU A 1082 51.46 -10.73 -11.72
N GLU A 1083 52.72 -11.00 -12.08
CA GLU A 1083 53.12 -11.27 -13.47
C GLU A 1083 52.45 -12.51 -14.06
N GLN A 1084 52.13 -13.53 -13.26
CA GLN A 1084 51.45 -14.73 -13.71
C GLN A 1084 49.94 -14.53 -13.82
N TYR A 1085 49.33 -13.81 -12.88
CA TYR A 1085 47.92 -13.44 -12.90
C TYR A 1085 47.59 -12.62 -14.15
N GLU A 1086 48.32 -11.53 -14.41
CA GLU A 1086 48.16 -10.70 -15.60
C GLU A 1086 48.47 -11.50 -16.89
N GLN A 1087 49.47 -12.38 -16.87
CA GLN A 1087 49.75 -13.28 -18.01
C GLN A 1087 48.62 -14.28 -18.29
N VAL A 1088 47.79 -14.67 -17.32
CA VAL A 1088 46.57 -15.44 -17.60
C VAL A 1088 45.47 -14.51 -18.10
N ARG A 1089 45.24 -13.38 -17.42
CA ARG A 1089 44.13 -12.45 -17.71
C ARG A 1089 44.20 -11.91 -19.14
N ALA A 1090 45.40 -11.66 -19.65
CA ALA A 1090 45.66 -11.16 -21.00
C ALA A 1090 45.36 -12.14 -22.16
N GLU A 1091 44.82 -13.34 -21.90
CA GLU A 1091 44.38 -14.29 -22.93
C GLU A 1091 42.90 -14.06 -23.28
N ASP A 1092 42.55 -13.86 -24.57
CA ASP A 1092 41.24 -13.34 -25.03
C ASP A 1092 39.99 -14.18 -24.70
N THR A 1093 40.13 -15.41 -24.19
CA THR A 1093 38.99 -16.32 -23.97
C THR A 1093 39.19 -17.24 -22.77
N SER A 1094 38.11 -17.59 -22.06
CA SER A 1094 38.14 -18.48 -20.88
C SER A 1094 38.90 -19.79 -21.11
N PRO A 1095 38.77 -20.50 -22.26
CA PRO A 1095 39.58 -21.70 -22.53
C PRO A 1095 41.06 -21.40 -22.80
N ALA A 1096 41.42 -20.22 -23.31
CA ALA A 1096 42.83 -19.80 -23.43
C ALA A 1096 43.42 -19.44 -22.06
N GLN A 1097 42.70 -18.65 -21.26
CA GLN A 1097 43.02 -18.33 -19.87
C GLN A 1097 43.24 -19.61 -19.05
N MET A 1098 42.31 -20.57 -19.08
CA MET A 1098 42.49 -21.86 -18.39
C MET A 1098 43.70 -22.66 -18.92
N ARG A 1099 43.97 -22.67 -20.24
CA ARG A 1099 45.17 -23.33 -20.79
C ARG A 1099 46.47 -22.69 -20.31
N LYS A 1100 46.48 -21.36 -20.14
CA LYS A 1100 47.60 -20.57 -19.61
C LYS A 1100 47.80 -20.82 -18.11
N LEU A 1101 46.74 -20.80 -17.32
CA LEU A 1101 46.77 -21.19 -15.89
C LEU A 1101 47.31 -22.62 -15.71
N PHE A 1102 46.76 -23.58 -16.46
CA PHE A 1102 47.25 -24.97 -16.49
C PHE A 1102 48.65 -25.13 -17.13
N SER A 1103 49.25 -24.09 -17.71
CA SER A 1103 50.66 -24.12 -18.15
C SER A 1103 51.59 -23.99 -16.95
N PHE A 1104 51.24 -23.12 -15.99
CA PHE A 1104 51.94 -22.93 -14.73
C PHE A 1104 51.73 -24.10 -13.78
N SER A 1105 50.55 -24.76 -13.80
CA SER A 1105 50.25 -25.93 -12.96
C SER A 1105 51.17 -27.15 -13.16
N ARG A 1106 52.07 -27.11 -14.15
CA ARG A 1106 53.12 -28.13 -14.38
C ARG A 1106 54.24 -28.10 -13.33
N SER A 1107 54.53 -26.94 -12.74
CA SER A 1107 55.53 -26.81 -11.65
C SER A 1107 54.92 -26.89 -10.25
N TRP A 1108 53.59 -26.87 -10.16
CA TRP A 1108 52.87 -26.87 -8.89
C TRP A 1108 52.95 -28.22 -8.17
N ASN A 1109 53.21 -28.15 -6.86
CA ASN A 1109 53.14 -29.30 -5.95
C ASN A 1109 51.67 -29.70 -5.68
N TRP A 1110 51.45 -30.74 -4.86
CA TRP A 1110 50.09 -31.19 -4.51
C TRP A 1110 49.28 -30.08 -3.82
N THR A 1111 49.85 -29.38 -2.84
CA THR A 1111 49.18 -28.29 -2.09
C THR A 1111 48.66 -27.16 -2.99
N CYS A 1112 49.45 -26.71 -3.96
CA CYS A 1112 49.02 -25.70 -4.93
C CYS A 1112 47.89 -26.22 -5.85
N LYS A 1113 47.81 -27.53 -6.07
CA LYS A 1113 46.75 -28.17 -6.85
C LYS A 1113 45.50 -28.45 -6.02
N ASP A 1114 45.64 -28.71 -4.71
CA ASP A 1114 44.55 -28.72 -3.73
C ASP A 1114 43.90 -27.32 -3.67
N GLN A 1115 44.68 -26.24 -3.61
CA GLN A 1115 44.16 -24.87 -3.63
C GLN A 1115 43.48 -24.50 -4.96
N LEU A 1116 44.02 -24.91 -6.12
CA LEU A 1116 43.31 -24.77 -7.41
C LEU A 1116 41.99 -25.55 -7.42
N TYR A 1117 41.97 -26.75 -6.84
CA TYR A 1117 40.75 -27.53 -6.69
C TYR A 1117 39.73 -26.83 -5.77
N GLN A 1118 40.18 -26.21 -4.67
CA GLN A 1118 39.32 -25.41 -3.79
C GLN A 1118 38.73 -24.19 -4.53
N ALA A 1119 39.55 -23.36 -5.18
CA ALA A 1119 39.08 -22.21 -5.94
C ALA A 1119 38.10 -22.58 -7.08
N LEU A 1120 38.34 -23.72 -7.76
CA LEU A 1120 37.41 -24.25 -8.76
C LEU A 1120 36.12 -24.84 -8.14
N ASN A 1121 36.19 -25.41 -6.93
CA ASN A 1121 35.04 -25.94 -6.22
C ASN A 1121 34.18 -24.84 -5.58
N GLU A 1122 34.77 -23.72 -5.19
CA GLU A 1122 34.07 -22.53 -4.69
C GLU A 1122 33.37 -21.76 -5.84
N THR A 1123 34.04 -21.61 -6.99
CA THR A 1123 33.49 -20.84 -8.13
C THR A 1123 32.62 -21.67 -9.08
N HIS A 1124 32.89 -22.97 -9.24
CA HIS A 1124 32.21 -23.87 -10.18
C HIS A 1124 31.83 -25.23 -9.52
N PRO A 1125 31.15 -25.24 -8.34
CA PRO A 1125 30.88 -26.47 -7.57
C PRO A 1125 30.17 -27.56 -8.38
N HIS A 1126 29.17 -27.19 -9.20
CA HIS A 1126 28.41 -28.16 -10.00
C HIS A 1126 29.27 -28.85 -11.07
N LEU A 1127 30.27 -28.15 -11.64
CA LEU A 1127 31.21 -28.72 -12.61
C LEU A 1127 32.18 -29.68 -11.92
N ILE A 1128 32.71 -29.32 -10.74
CA ILE A 1128 33.61 -30.18 -9.97
C ILE A 1128 32.88 -31.44 -9.50
N ARG A 1129 31.66 -31.32 -8.99
CA ARG A 1129 30.79 -32.44 -8.63
C ARG A 1129 30.53 -33.40 -9.80
N GLU A 1130 30.11 -32.88 -10.96
CA GLU A 1130 29.85 -33.72 -12.15
C GLU A 1130 31.11 -34.44 -12.65
N LEU A 1131 32.29 -33.83 -12.47
CA LEU A 1131 33.56 -34.43 -12.86
C LEU A 1131 34.02 -35.50 -11.87
N LEU A 1132 33.79 -35.32 -10.56
CA LEU A 1132 34.00 -36.35 -9.53
C LEU A 1132 33.07 -37.56 -9.73
N GLU A 1133 31.79 -37.33 -10.02
CA GLU A 1133 30.78 -38.36 -10.33
C GLU A 1133 31.10 -39.18 -11.60
N LYS A 1134 32.05 -38.70 -12.42
CA LYS A 1134 32.53 -39.36 -13.66
C LYS A 1134 34.00 -39.83 -13.56
N SER A 1135 34.56 -39.90 -12.34
CA SER A 1135 35.97 -40.20 -12.07
C SER A 1135 36.18 -41.52 -11.31
#